data_AF-A0A238BY19-F1
#
_entry.id   AF-A0A238BY19-F1
#
_cell.length_a   1.000
_cell.length_b   1.000
_cell.length_c   1.000
_cell.angle_alpha   90.00
_cell.angle_beta   90.00
_cell.angle_gamma   90.00
#
_symmetry.space_group_name_H-M   'P 1'
#
loop_
_entity.id
_entity.type
_entity.pdbx_description
1 polymer ?
#
loop_
_entity_poly.entity_id
_entity_poly.type
_entity_poly.pdbx_seq_one_letter_code
_entity_poly.pdbx_strand_id
1 'polypeptide(L)'
;MVATKIPHSGGLVVLSPLVQSPEHNVVLISRNIDIEYNRILHVAGGEHTGIVINKFIDGEPSLLCFSVWLRNGDMKKQENRCFRFRFFEDIENTDKHAIAQQFFRDLVSVFPRDYVTFLKRILKLMQGDYGALREIEIDMQFAKENETYQMPDPKQYDSGSEVENVTIAHVQEVLEHAYPNGLSVDIIAESLRCTNKEVNGFLSELEALGVVQKLQNEWIRVSAVDSIDMSRIPTSFGPRDNPTVAILTCLFVEKQSIDAIISNSTTVHRYRSGGDSNIYTLGWIGKHQVVVTKLAVIGDSREATTSAGSITTRLLGNFQHVEHVFIVGVGGGVAHYTDASRHVRLGDVVVSGPDPNSYVFAHAYTVDRATEHVNGFLVRNWNPQDAIITHIAKNMDDKMIAEWDSITKTTIDRLDAANGDMSFSRPPPQADLLAVPVGGGQVVVIPHPNSERINSVVHVGSIGAMVSYRKQTFANEEQIGEDTSSATAQFRDIFATNHNLRAVDAGFDSVIAAINGSRIDSWALIRGIADYQHGQSRASRMWQKTIIPWRNTVLIMSIDLTSKFFKLLRHFRQENLKTFAEEHDRLYREAKAKSDYSMVTMHYYSVMSTVIDEYFNGSFHFAPPRYEQQTLENTLKELHERIGHCLQLTEGKKCVDIGCGIGGIMHDLAFTGANLTGVTIAGNEVTIGNQRFQNQGLENCIIVEGDFSHLPLVDNHYDCAYAVYALKYLEDLKPALQEVNRILHPGGLFLVYDLLKTDKYQSSSEKHKAIIKNLEYACGMPPLHSKKEIISTAKIYDLELIENTDLDRETGNPYYFCFSHSSLFMWLISSSLVDWIISIAEAFHIMPKGFLRFKRIFLAGTVNNIVHAGKLGILSGSEILLFQKIK
;
A
#
# COMPACT_ATOMS: atom_id res chain seq x y z
N MET A 1 -7.31 4.19 45.08
CA MET A 1 -7.08 3.42 46.33
C MET A 1 -8.19 2.38 46.46
N VAL A 2 -7.88 1.12 46.19
CA VAL A 2 -8.53 -0.05 46.77
C VAL A 2 -7.39 -0.95 47.20
N ALA A 3 -7.29 -1.21 48.49
CA ALA A 3 -6.26 -2.04 49.09
C ALA A 3 -6.83 -3.43 49.33
N THR A 4 -6.27 -4.45 48.70
CA THR A 4 -6.48 -5.85 49.08
C THR A 4 -5.22 -6.66 48.78
N LYS A 5 -4.49 -6.94 49.88
CA LYS A 5 -3.40 -7.91 50.10
C LYS A 5 -2.81 -8.64 48.87
N ILE A 6 -1.54 -8.34 48.54
CA ILE A 6 -0.67 -9.29 47.83
C ILE A 6 0.48 -9.68 48.77
N PRO A 7 0.46 -10.86 49.41
CA PRO A 7 1.62 -11.39 50.11
C PRO A 7 2.07 -12.73 49.49
N HIS A 8 2.62 -12.69 48.28
CA HIS A 8 3.33 -13.83 47.68
C HIS A 8 4.76 -13.48 47.22
N SER A 9 5.33 -12.39 47.72
CA SER A 9 6.65 -11.85 47.34
C SER A 9 7.87 -12.67 47.85
N GLY A 10 7.67 -13.88 48.37
CA GLY A 10 8.72 -14.65 49.08
C GLY A 10 9.28 -15.90 48.37
N GLY A 11 8.78 -16.28 47.20
CA GLY A 11 9.20 -17.51 46.51
C GLY A 11 10.40 -17.31 45.57
N LEU A 12 11.34 -18.26 45.54
CA LEU A 12 12.39 -18.31 44.52
C LEU A 12 11.73 -18.48 43.14
N VAL A 13 12.03 -17.55 42.23
CA VAL A 13 11.63 -17.67 40.81
C VAL A 13 12.65 -18.55 40.11
N VAL A 14 12.21 -19.72 39.65
CA VAL A 14 13.05 -20.74 39.02
C VAL A 14 12.76 -20.79 37.52
N LEU A 15 13.82 -20.83 36.72
CA LEU A 15 13.75 -21.10 35.27
C LEU A 15 14.13 -22.57 35.02
N SER A 16 13.25 -23.30 34.34
CA SER A 16 13.43 -24.71 34.00
C SER A 16 13.25 -24.91 32.49
N PRO A 17 14.27 -25.40 31.75
CA PRO A 17 14.09 -25.76 30.35
C PRO A 17 13.30 -27.07 30.25
N LEU A 18 12.20 -27.05 29.49
CA LEU A 18 11.36 -28.23 29.23
C LEU A 18 11.72 -28.89 27.90
N VAL A 19 12.03 -28.09 26.86
CA VAL A 19 12.46 -28.56 25.54
C VAL A 19 13.65 -27.71 25.10
N GLN A 20 14.69 -28.37 24.58
CA GLN A 20 15.85 -27.69 23.98
C GLN A 20 16.13 -28.30 22.61
N SER A 21 15.99 -27.51 21.55
CA SER A 21 16.37 -27.89 20.21
C SER A 21 16.79 -26.66 19.39
N PRO A 22 17.50 -26.85 18.27
CA PRO A 22 17.94 -25.73 17.43
C PRO A 22 16.79 -24.87 16.90
N GLU A 23 15.57 -25.43 16.76
CA GLU A 23 14.43 -24.76 16.10
C GLU A 23 13.20 -24.60 17.00
N HIS A 24 13.21 -25.19 18.20
CA HIS A 24 12.09 -25.19 19.14
C HIS A 24 12.58 -25.35 20.57
N ASN A 25 12.31 -24.36 21.42
CA ASN A 25 12.71 -24.31 22.82
C ASN A 25 11.50 -23.98 23.69
N VAL A 26 11.31 -24.73 24.77
CA VAL A 26 10.25 -24.47 25.75
C VAL A 26 10.88 -24.23 27.11
N VAL A 27 10.57 -23.10 27.73
CA VAL A 27 11.10 -22.67 29.02
C VAL A 27 9.95 -22.38 29.98
N LEU A 28 9.99 -22.98 31.16
CA LEU A 28 9.06 -22.70 32.25
C LEU A 28 9.73 -21.80 33.28
N ILE A 29 9.07 -20.70 33.65
CA ILE A 29 9.48 -19.84 34.77
C ILE A 29 8.38 -19.91 35.83
N SER A 30 8.71 -20.36 37.04
CA SER A 30 7.73 -20.60 38.11
C SER A 30 8.18 -20.03 39.44
N ARG A 31 7.22 -19.61 40.29
CA ARG A 31 7.47 -19.33 41.70
C ARG A 31 7.36 -20.63 42.47
N ASN A 32 8.48 -21.13 42.98
CA ASN A 32 8.47 -22.34 43.78
C ASN A 32 8.50 -21.98 45.27
N ILE A 33 7.57 -22.54 46.05
CA ILE A 33 7.43 -22.27 47.49
C ILE A 33 8.19 -23.32 48.32
N ASP A 34 8.44 -24.51 47.76
CA ASP A 34 9.25 -25.56 48.39
C ASP A 34 10.26 -26.14 47.38
N ILE A 35 11.56 -25.94 47.61
CA ILE A 35 12.63 -26.51 46.77
C ILE A 35 13.39 -27.57 47.57
N GLU A 36 13.28 -28.83 47.16
CA GLU A 36 14.26 -29.87 47.51
C GLU A 36 15.44 -29.82 46.53
N TYR A 37 16.64 -29.55 47.04
CA TYR A 37 17.89 -29.32 46.28
C TYR A 37 18.40 -30.50 45.44
N ASN A 38 17.73 -31.66 45.46
CA ASN A 38 18.22 -32.91 44.88
C ASN A 38 17.65 -33.25 43.48
N ARG A 39 16.93 -32.34 42.81
CA ARG A 39 16.21 -32.62 41.55
C ARG A 39 16.67 -31.78 40.34
N ILE A 40 17.97 -31.58 40.16
CA ILE A 40 18.51 -31.13 38.86
C ILE A 40 19.09 -32.35 38.17
N LEU A 41 18.32 -32.95 37.26
CA LEU A 41 18.69 -34.06 36.41
C LEU A 41 18.68 -33.58 34.94
N HIS A 42 19.64 -34.04 34.17
CA HIS A 42 19.86 -33.77 32.76
C HIS A 42 18.64 -34.05 31.83
N VAL A 43 18.67 -33.53 30.59
CA VAL A 43 17.63 -33.58 29.54
C VAL A 43 17.91 -34.73 28.53
N ALA A 44 16.89 -35.48 28.09
CA ALA A 44 17.00 -36.63 27.17
C ALA A 44 16.04 -36.55 25.96
N GLY A 45 16.29 -37.36 24.90
CA GLY A 45 15.53 -37.44 23.62
C GLY A 45 14.66 -38.72 23.41
N GLY A 46 13.98 -38.85 22.24
CA GLY A 46 13.16 -40.02 21.79
C GLY A 46 12.04 -39.73 20.74
N GLU A 47 11.43 -40.78 20.15
CA GLU A 47 10.65 -40.78 18.87
C GLU A 47 9.09 -40.64 18.94
N HIS A 48 8.60 -39.58 18.28
CA HIS A 48 7.31 -39.36 17.58
C HIS A 48 5.92 -39.30 18.28
N THR A 49 5.33 -38.09 18.13
CA THR A 49 3.96 -37.74 17.62
C THR A 49 2.70 -37.73 18.51
N GLY A 50 1.98 -36.59 18.43
CA GLY A 50 0.61 -36.38 18.90
C GLY A 50 0.19 -34.90 18.94
N ILE A 51 -0.11 -34.30 17.77
CA ILE A 51 -0.71 -32.96 17.67
C ILE A 51 -2.23 -33.08 17.93
N VAL A 52 -2.85 -32.12 18.65
CA VAL A 52 -4.02 -31.32 18.21
C VAL A 52 -4.49 -30.33 19.29
N ILE A 53 -4.90 -29.16 18.77
CA ILE A 53 -5.35 -27.86 19.28
C ILE A 53 -6.73 -27.90 19.99
N ASN A 54 -6.98 -27.04 20.99
CA ASN A 54 -8.16 -26.14 20.96
C ASN A 54 -8.18 -24.95 21.96
N LYS A 55 -8.90 -23.91 21.50
CA LYS A 55 -9.48 -22.69 22.12
C LYS A 55 -9.42 -22.53 23.65
N PHE A 56 -9.32 -21.27 24.09
CA PHE A 56 -9.88 -20.87 25.38
C PHE A 56 -11.32 -20.35 25.25
N ILE A 57 -12.21 -21.10 25.91
CA ILE A 57 -13.45 -20.68 26.57
C ILE A 57 -13.07 -20.57 28.06
N ASP A 58 -13.59 -19.57 28.78
CA ASP A 58 -13.27 -19.23 30.18
C ASP A 58 -12.85 -20.40 31.09
N GLY A 59 -11.68 -20.30 31.74
CA GLY A 59 -11.31 -21.19 32.85
C GLY A 59 -9.84 -21.62 33.01
N GLU A 60 -8.95 -21.43 32.03
CA GLU A 60 -7.53 -21.86 32.11
C GLU A 60 -6.60 -20.98 31.21
N PRO A 61 -5.25 -21.13 31.21
CA PRO A 61 -4.29 -20.02 31.23
C PRO A 61 -4.30 -19.07 30.01
N SER A 62 -4.13 -17.77 30.26
CA SER A 62 -4.06 -16.74 29.22
C SER A 62 -2.90 -17.05 28.26
N LEU A 63 -3.23 -17.29 26.99
CA LEU A 63 -2.26 -17.52 25.91
C LEU A 63 -1.96 -16.20 25.19
N LEU A 64 -0.67 -15.91 25.02
CA LEU A 64 -0.21 -14.74 24.29
C LEU A 64 0.94 -15.13 23.36
N CYS A 65 0.69 -15.13 22.06
CA CYS A 65 1.73 -15.37 21.06
C CYS A 65 2.21 -14.07 20.44
N PHE A 66 3.44 -14.02 19.97
CA PHE A 66 4.01 -12.92 19.19
C PHE A 66 5.22 -13.40 18.40
N SER A 67 5.58 -12.69 17.33
CA SER A 67 6.70 -13.08 16.46
C SER A 67 7.82 -12.04 16.49
N VAL A 68 9.07 -12.52 16.42
CA VAL A 68 10.27 -11.68 16.41
C VAL A 68 11.25 -12.10 15.32
N TRP A 69 12.01 -11.15 14.77
CA TRP A 69 13.14 -11.45 13.89
C TRP A 69 14.42 -11.65 14.71
N LEU A 70 15.03 -12.83 14.55
CA LEU A 70 16.38 -13.07 15.01
C LEU A 70 17.36 -12.79 13.87
N ARG A 71 18.36 -11.95 14.14
CA ARG A 71 19.47 -11.68 13.24
C ARG A 71 20.69 -12.45 13.73
N ASN A 72 21.21 -13.35 12.89
CA ASN A 72 22.49 -14.01 13.12
C ASN A 72 23.38 -13.79 11.89
N GLY A 73 24.23 -12.77 11.93
CA GLY A 73 24.95 -12.29 10.74
C GLY A 73 23.97 -11.74 9.68
N ASP A 74 24.09 -12.22 8.44
CA ASP A 74 23.24 -11.82 7.30
C ASP A 74 21.91 -12.57 7.24
N MET A 75 21.75 -13.67 7.99
CA MET A 75 20.51 -14.45 8.02
C MET A 75 19.48 -13.85 8.97
N LYS A 76 18.28 -13.58 8.44
CA LYS A 76 17.07 -13.22 9.20
C LYS A 76 16.16 -14.44 9.26
N LYS A 77 15.81 -14.91 10.47
CA LYS A 77 14.78 -15.94 10.67
C LYS A 77 13.72 -15.45 11.66
N GLN A 78 12.45 -15.76 11.39
CA GLN A 78 11.32 -15.41 12.25
C GLN A 78 11.13 -16.50 13.32
N GLU A 79 11.01 -16.08 14.57
CA GLU A 79 10.70 -16.95 15.72
C GLU A 79 9.36 -16.54 16.33
N ASN A 80 8.44 -17.49 16.42
CA ASN A 80 7.15 -17.36 17.10
C ASN A 80 7.34 -17.72 18.58
N ARG A 81 6.91 -16.84 19.47
CA ARG A 81 6.97 -17.02 20.93
C ARG A 81 5.56 -17.00 21.52
N CYS A 82 5.20 -18.03 22.27
CA CYS A 82 3.90 -18.16 22.92
C CYS A 82 4.05 -18.29 24.43
N PHE A 83 3.35 -17.43 25.17
CA PHE A 83 3.35 -17.36 26.62
C PHE A 83 2.05 -17.96 27.14
N ARG A 84 2.15 -18.86 28.12
CA ARG A 84 1.00 -19.37 28.88
C ARG A 84 1.13 -18.91 30.32
N PHE A 85 0.24 -18.00 30.74
CA PHE A 85 0.24 -17.42 32.09
C PHE A 85 -0.66 -18.20 33.03
N ARG A 86 -0.11 -18.70 34.15
CA ARG A 86 -0.87 -19.31 35.25
C ARG A 86 -0.82 -18.41 36.48
N PHE A 87 -1.99 -18.15 37.06
CA PHE A 87 -2.18 -17.30 38.24
C PHE A 87 -2.50 -18.14 39.47
N PHE A 88 -2.38 -17.56 40.66
CA PHE A 88 -2.92 -18.16 41.88
C PHE A 88 -4.47 -18.20 41.84
N GLU A 89 -5.08 -19.13 42.57
CA GLU A 89 -6.52 -19.43 42.50
C GLU A 89 -7.43 -18.29 43.00
N ASP A 90 -6.87 -17.30 43.70
CA ASP A 90 -7.56 -16.19 44.33
C ASP A 90 -7.74 -14.95 43.45
N ILE A 91 -7.30 -14.99 42.19
CA ILE A 91 -7.37 -13.86 41.25
C ILE A 91 -8.61 -13.97 40.35
N GLU A 92 -9.38 -12.87 40.20
CA GLU A 92 -10.52 -12.82 39.28
C GLU A 92 -10.07 -12.84 37.80
N ASN A 93 -10.90 -13.40 36.90
CA ASN A 93 -10.51 -13.56 35.49
C ASN A 93 -10.22 -12.23 34.77
N THR A 94 -10.96 -11.15 35.08
CA THR A 94 -10.70 -9.80 34.55
C THR A 94 -9.33 -9.27 34.96
N ASP A 95 -8.93 -9.53 36.22
CA ASP A 95 -7.62 -9.14 36.75
C ASP A 95 -6.50 -9.98 36.13
N LYS A 96 -6.73 -11.27 35.86
CA LYS A 96 -5.77 -12.13 35.12
C LYS A 96 -5.42 -11.53 33.76
N HIS A 97 -6.41 -11.13 32.97
CA HIS A 97 -6.19 -10.51 31.66
C HIS A 97 -5.44 -9.18 31.77
N ALA A 98 -5.82 -8.32 32.72
CA ALA A 98 -5.16 -7.04 32.95
C ALA A 98 -3.68 -7.21 33.36
N ILE A 99 -3.39 -8.15 34.25
CA ILE A 99 -2.04 -8.44 34.73
C ILE A 99 -1.19 -9.06 33.60
N ALA A 100 -1.70 -10.02 32.82
CA ALA A 100 -0.99 -10.58 31.68
C ALA A 100 -0.69 -9.51 30.60
N GLN A 101 -1.66 -8.64 30.32
CA GLN A 101 -1.51 -7.54 29.38
C GLN A 101 -0.44 -6.54 29.84
N GLN A 102 -0.46 -6.14 31.11
CA GLN A 102 0.54 -5.22 31.67
C GLN A 102 1.93 -5.86 31.69
N PHE A 103 2.03 -7.14 32.09
CA PHE A 103 3.29 -7.89 32.08
C PHE A 103 3.95 -7.88 30.70
N PHE A 104 3.17 -8.16 29.67
CA PHE A 104 3.68 -8.16 28.30
C PHE A 104 4.08 -6.76 27.84
N ARG A 105 3.31 -5.71 28.16
CA ARG A 105 3.67 -4.32 27.84
C ARG A 105 4.99 -3.92 28.48
N ASP A 106 5.22 -4.27 29.74
CA ASP A 106 6.48 -4.00 30.44
C ASP A 106 7.65 -4.81 29.88
N LEU A 107 7.39 -6.01 29.38
CA LEU A 107 8.39 -6.83 28.70
C LEU A 107 8.85 -6.19 27.37
N VAL A 108 7.90 -5.69 26.56
CA VAL A 108 8.19 -5.17 25.22
C VAL A 108 8.59 -3.70 25.17
N SER A 109 8.34 -2.92 26.24
CA SER A 109 8.71 -1.50 26.31
C SER A 109 10.19 -1.21 26.06
N VAL A 110 11.07 -2.15 26.42
CA VAL A 110 12.48 -2.17 26.04
C VAL A 110 12.85 -3.62 25.73
N PHE A 111 12.69 -4.02 24.47
CA PHE A 111 12.79 -5.42 24.08
C PHE A 111 14.26 -5.89 24.02
N PRO A 112 14.63 -6.96 24.76
CA PRO A 112 16.00 -7.45 24.77
C PRO A 112 16.44 -8.05 23.43
N ARG A 113 17.68 -7.73 23.01
CA ARG A 113 18.24 -8.16 21.72
C ARG A 113 18.69 -9.63 21.67
N ASP A 114 18.96 -10.22 22.82
CA ASP A 114 19.43 -11.60 22.94
C ASP A 114 18.56 -12.42 23.90
N TYR A 115 18.61 -13.74 23.73
CA TYR A 115 17.80 -14.71 24.47
C TYR A 115 18.04 -14.66 25.98
N VAL A 116 19.28 -14.43 26.40
CA VAL A 116 19.67 -14.41 27.81
C VAL A 116 19.11 -13.16 28.48
N THR A 117 19.23 -12.00 27.84
CA THR A 117 18.68 -10.75 28.35
C THR A 117 17.15 -10.75 28.33
N PHE A 118 16.53 -11.42 27.35
CA PHE A 118 15.08 -11.66 27.28
C PHE A 118 14.59 -12.45 28.50
N LEU A 119 15.15 -13.64 28.75
CA LEU A 119 14.78 -14.47 29.89
C LEU A 119 15.09 -13.80 31.23
N LYS A 120 16.22 -13.07 31.34
CA LYS A 120 16.57 -12.28 32.55
C LYS A 120 15.55 -11.18 32.83
N ARG A 121 14.99 -10.53 31.81
CA ARG A 121 13.97 -9.50 31.99
C ARG A 121 12.66 -10.10 32.52
N ILE A 122 12.23 -11.23 31.98
CA ILE A 122 11.05 -11.96 32.45
C ILE A 122 11.23 -12.39 33.91
N LEU A 123 12.41 -12.91 34.27
CA LEU A 123 12.76 -13.25 35.65
C LEU A 123 12.68 -12.02 36.57
N LYS A 124 13.19 -10.86 36.16
CA LYS A 124 13.12 -9.62 36.95
C LYS A 124 11.70 -9.11 37.11
N LEU A 125 10.89 -9.11 36.05
CA LEU A 125 9.48 -8.70 36.11
C LEU A 125 8.71 -9.63 37.06
N MET A 126 8.93 -10.94 36.95
CA MET A 126 8.34 -11.91 37.87
C MET A 126 8.93 -11.77 39.28
N GLN A 127 10.17 -11.33 39.51
CA GLN A 127 10.66 -11.06 40.87
C GLN A 127 10.08 -9.78 41.48
N GLY A 128 9.65 -8.82 40.65
CA GLY A 128 9.09 -7.53 41.04
C GLY A 128 7.57 -7.54 41.21
N ASP A 129 6.90 -6.61 40.52
CA ASP A 129 5.52 -6.19 40.81
C ASP A 129 4.43 -7.20 40.45
N TYR A 130 4.78 -8.33 39.82
CA TYR A 130 3.83 -9.32 39.33
C TYR A 130 3.59 -10.49 40.29
N GLY A 131 3.34 -10.19 41.57
CA GLY A 131 3.15 -11.18 42.64
C GLY A 131 2.03 -12.20 42.41
N ALA A 132 1.03 -11.85 41.60
CA ALA A 132 -0.11 -12.71 41.25
C ALA A 132 0.20 -13.82 40.22
N LEU A 133 1.31 -13.70 39.48
CA LEU A 133 1.75 -14.71 38.51
C LEU A 133 2.45 -15.87 39.22
N ARG A 134 1.95 -17.08 39.02
CA ARG A 134 2.50 -18.32 39.58
C ARG A 134 3.51 -18.95 38.63
N GLU A 135 3.14 -19.12 37.36
CA GLU A 135 3.97 -19.76 36.32
C GLU A 135 3.79 -19.06 34.96
N ILE A 136 4.88 -18.99 34.20
CA ILE A 136 4.90 -18.55 32.80
C ILE A 136 5.63 -19.64 32.01
N GLU A 137 4.90 -20.34 31.16
CA GLU A 137 5.50 -21.25 30.17
C GLU A 137 5.69 -20.49 28.86
N ILE A 138 6.89 -20.58 28.29
CA ILE A 138 7.32 -19.85 27.10
C ILE A 138 7.74 -20.88 26.06
N ASP A 139 6.94 -20.98 25.00
CA ASP A 139 7.19 -21.81 23.83
C ASP A 139 7.78 -20.94 22.73
N MET A 140 8.96 -21.27 22.21
CA MET A 140 9.73 -20.47 21.26
C MET A 140 10.12 -21.35 20.09
N GLN A 141 9.53 -21.12 18.93
CA GLN A 141 9.65 -21.98 17.75
C GLN A 141 9.93 -21.13 16.50
N PHE A 142 10.83 -21.57 15.63
CA PHE A 142 10.99 -20.92 14.32
C PHE A 142 9.73 -21.09 13.47
N ALA A 143 9.30 -19.99 12.85
CA ALA A 143 8.14 -19.99 11.98
C ALA A 143 8.41 -20.89 10.77
N LYS A 144 7.47 -21.79 10.47
CA LYS A 144 7.44 -22.52 9.20
C LYS A 144 7.06 -21.56 8.06
N GLU A 145 7.39 -21.88 6.81
CA GLU A 145 7.15 -21.01 5.64
C GLU A 145 5.69 -20.53 5.47
N ASN A 146 4.73 -21.30 5.99
CA ASN A 146 3.30 -20.97 5.98
C ASN A 146 2.81 -20.19 7.22
N GLU A 147 3.67 -20.00 8.23
CA GLU A 147 3.41 -19.29 9.49
C GLU A 147 4.24 -17.99 9.61
N THR A 148 5.01 -17.65 8.57
CA THR A 148 5.75 -16.38 8.51
C THR A 148 4.81 -15.21 8.24
N TYR A 149 4.94 -14.15 9.04
CA TYR A 149 4.18 -12.92 8.85
C TYR A 149 5.09 -11.91 8.12
N GLN A 150 4.55 -11.22 7.11
CA GLN A 150 5.26 -10.09 6.52
C GLN A 150 5.32 -8.98 7.57
N MET A 151 6.49 -8.77 8.17
CA MET A 151 6.65 -7.72 9.16
C MET A 151 6.54 -6.35 8.47
N PRO A 152 5.74 -5.44 9.02
CA PRO A 152 5.61 -4.13 8.43
C PRO A 152 6.91 -3.34 8.63
N ASP A 153 7.24 -2.46 7.69
CA ASP A 153 8.50 -1.70 7.71
C ASP A 153 8.58 -0.86 9.00
N PRO A 154 9.60 -1.04 9.86
CA PRO A 154 9.77 -0.23 11.06
C PRO A 154 9.76 1.28 10.79
N LYS A 155 10.17 1.73 9.59
CA LYS A 155 10.10 3.14 9.17
C LYS A 155 8.67 3.66 9.03
N GLN A 156 7.67 2.81 8.84
CA GLN A 156 6.26 3.20 8.90
C GLN A 156 5.82 3.59 10.32
N TYR A 157 6.57 3.15 11.34
CA TYR A 157 6.30 3.41 12.76
C TYR A 157 7.34 4.35 13.40
N ASP A 158 8.46 4.64 12.73
CA ASP A 158 9.52 5.54 13.21
C ASP A 158 9.27 6.98 12.73
N SER A 159 9.19 7.93 13.67
CA SER A 159 8.89 9.36 13.42
C SER A 159 10.12 10.16 13.05
N GLY A 160 11.28 9.52 12.97
CA GLY A 160 12.55 10.17 12.73
C GLY A 160 12.74 10.61 11.28
N SER A 161 12.47 11.89 11.02
CA SER A 161 13.38 12.77 10.26
C SER A 161 13.90 12.27 8.91
N GLU A 162 13.04 12.22 7.89
CA GLU A 162 13.49 12.52 6.53
C GLU A 162 12.52 13.52 5.90
N VAL A 163 13.07 14.57 5.30
CA VAL A 163 12.31 15.58 4.57
C VAL A 163 11.79 14.90 3.29
N GLU A 164 10.56 14.36 3.34
CA GLU A 164 9.88 13.89 2.14
C GLU A 164 9.73 15.05 1.15
N ASN A 165 10.07 14.80 -0.13
CA ASN A 165 9.82 15.75 -1.20
C ASN A 165 8.31 16.03 -1.30
N VAL A 166 7.91 17.30 -1.43
CA VAL A 166 6.49 17.69 -1.53
C VAL A 166 5.88 17.17 -2.83
N THR A 167 4.77 16.43 -2.72
CA THR A 167 4.03 15.87 -3.86
C THR A 167 2.69 16.59 -4.08
N ILE A 168 2.05 16.37 -5.23
CA ILE A 168 0.67 16.85 -5.49
C ILE A 168 -0.32 16.32 -4.44
N ALA A 169 -0.09 15.08 -3.99
CA ALA A 169 -0.66 14.43 -2.80
C ALA A 169 -0.86 15.41 -1.63
N HIS A 170 0.24 16.09 -1.33
CA HIS A 170 0.40 16.91 -0.14
C HIS A 170 -0.37 18.23 -0.24
N VAL A 171 -0.45 18.81 -1.44
CA VAL A 171 -1.24 20.03 -1.70
C VAL A 171 -2.73 19.73 -1.67
N GLN A 172 -3.16 18.62 -2.28
CA GLN A 172 -4.56 18.19 -2.24
C GLN A 172 -5.03 17.98 -0.81
N GLU A 173 -4.25 17.27 0.00
CA GLU A 173 -4.58 16.99 1.40
C GLU A 173 -4.73 18.27 2.24
N VAL A 174 -3.82 19.25 2.10
CA VAL A 174 -3.92 20.54 2.81
C VAL A 174 -5.23 21.26 2.47
N LEU A 175 -5.67 21.20 1.21
CA LEU A 175 -6.95 21.77 0.77
C LEU A 175 -8.15 20.96 1.25
N GLU A 176 -8.03 19.64 1.31
CA GLU A 176 -9.06 18.77 1.88
C GLU A 176 -9.24 19.00 3.38
N HIS A 177 -8.15 19.28 4.11
CA HIS A 177 -8.22 19.73 5.50
C HIS A 177 -8.89 21.08 5.64
N ALA A 178 -8.57 22.04 4.78
CA ALA A 178 -9.17 23.36 4.84
C ALA A 178 -10.65 23.39 4.43
N TYR A 179 -11.12 22.42 3.62
CA TYR A 179 -12.50 22.37 3.16
C TYR A 179 -13.50 22.51 4.33
N PRO A 180 -14.49 23.41 4.25
CA PRO A 180 -14.94 24.12 3.06
C PRO A 180 -14.24 25.45 2.76
N ASN A 181 -13.24 25.84 3.55
CA ASN A 181 -12.56 27.12 3.36
C ASN A 181 -11.48 27.00 2.28
N GLY A 182 -11.29 28.10 1.55
CA GLY A 182 -10.18 28.22 0.63
C GLY A 182 -8.88 28.57 1.36
N LEU A 183 -7.74 28.21 0.77
CA LEU A 183 -6.43 28.64 1.25
C LEU A 183 -5.70 29.45 0.17
N SER A 184 -4.96 30.47 0.60
CA SER A 184 -4.02 31.16 -0.28
C SER A 184 -2.80 30.28 -0.55
N VAL A 185 -2.12 30.54 -1.67
CA VAL A 185 -0.89 29.81 -2.04
C VAL A 185 0.19 29.94 -0.97
N ASP A 186 0.30 31.13 -0.35
CA ASP A 186 1.29 31.40 0.68
C ASP A 186 1.09 30.51 1.92
N ILE A 187 -0.16 30.32 2.35
CA ILE A 187 -0.49 29.48 3.51
C ILE A 187 -0.21 27.99 3.20
N ILE A 188 -0.49 27.54 1.98
CA ILE A 188 -0.22 26.16 1.55
C ILE A 188 1.30 25.92 1.50
N ALA A 189 2.06 26.87 0.94
CA ALA A 189 3.52 26.79 0.85
C ALA A 189 4.19 26.79 2.22
N GLU A 190 3.72 27.63 3.14
CA GLU A 190 4.19 27.66 4.54
C GLU A 190 3.89 26.33 5.25
N SER A 191 2.67 25.80 5.08
CA SER A 191 2.24 24.54 5.70
C SER A 191 3.06 23.34 5.23
N LEU A 192 3.44 23.33 3.94
CA LEU A 192 4.21 22.24 3.32
C LEU A 192 5.73 22.50 3.30
N ARG A 193 6.19 23.64 3.82
CA ARG A 193 7.59 24.09 3.80
C ARG A 193 8.21 24.02 2.40
N CYS A 194 7.47 24.46 1.38
CA CYS A 194 7.91 24.48 -0.01
C CYS A 194 7.72 25.85 -0.65
N THR A 195 8.09 26.00 -1.93
CA THR A 195 7.99 27.29 -2.63
C THR A 195 6.60 27.50 -3.23
N ASN A 196 6.16 28.76 -3.28
CA ASN A 196 4.93 29.15 -3.98
C ASN A 196 4.90 28.66 -5.45
N LYS A 197 6.05 28.51 -6.10
CA LYS A 197 6.15 28.04 -7.49
C LYS A 197 5.77 26.56 -7.61
N GLU A 198 6.21 25.73 -6.66
CA GLU A 198 5.87 24.31 -6.61
C GLU A 198 4.38 24.11 -6.30
N VAL A 199 3.86 24.83 -5.30
CA VAL A 199 2.44 24.79 -4.95
C VAL A 199 1.55 25.21 -6.12
N ASN A 200 1.88 26.30 -6.83
CA ASN A 200 1.12 26.71 -8.01
C ASN A 200 1.15 25.67 -9.15
N GLY A 201 2.26 24.94 -9.30
CA GLY A 201 2.37 23.83 -10.25
C GLY A 201 1.37 22.72 -9.92
N PHE A 202 1.33 22.29 -8.65
CA PHE A 202 0.39 21.27 -8.18
C PHE A 202 -1.07 21.73 -8.20
N LEU A 203 -1.35 22.97 -7.81
CA LEU A 203 -2.71 23.53 -7.87
C LEU A 203 -3.26 23.59 -9.29
N SER A 204 -2.42 23.93 -10.27
CA SER A 204 -2.83 23.94 -11.69
C SER A 204 -3.17 22.54 -12.20
N GLU A 205 -2.45 21.51 -11.72
CA GLU A 205 -2.72 20.12 -12.05
C GLU A 205 -4.00 19.62 -11.37
N LEU A 206 -4.21 19.93 -10.09
CA LEU A 206 -5.45 19.62 -9.36
C LEU A 206 -6.67 20.34 -9.97
N GLU A 207 -6.51 21.56 -10.47
CA GLU A 207 -7.57 22.30 -11.17
C GLU A 207 -7.93 21.63 -12.50
N ALA A 208 -6.91 21.18 -13.26
CA ALA A 208 -7.13 20.45 -14.50
C ALA A 208 -7.84 19.10 -14.28
N LEU A 209 -7.61 18.46 -13.12
CA LEU A 209 -8.33 17.25 -12.69
C LEU A 209 -9.74 17.52 -12.14
N GLY A 210 -10.17 18.79 -12.06
CA GLY A 210 -11.45 19.18 -11.48
C GLY A 210 -11.54 18.95 -9.95
N VAL A 211 -10.40 18.78 -9.29
CA VAL A 211 -10.28 18.48 -7.86
C VAL A 211 -10.36 19.76 -7.04
N VAL A 212 -9.81 20.87 -7.54
CA VAL A 212 -9.81 22.17 -6.87
C VAL A 212 -10.24 23.27 -7.84
N GLN A 213 -10.72 24.38 -7.32
CA GLN A 213 -11.00 25.58 -8.10
C GLN A 213 -10.44 26.82 -7.41
N LYS A 214 -10.08 27.83 -8.19
CA LYS A 214 -9.67 29.11 -7.66
C LYS A 214 -10.88 30.02 -7.43
N LEU A 215 -11.09 30.44 -6.19
CA LEU A 215 -12.09 31.43 -5.81
C LEU A 215 -11.40 32.70 -5.32
N GLN A 216 -11.42 33.76 -6.14
CA GLN A 216 -10.70 35.01 -5.88
C GLN A 216 -9.19 34.78 -5.69
N ASN A 217 -8.66 34.92 -4.46
CA ASN A 217 -7.25 34.74 -4.13
C ASN A 217 -6.97 33.44 -3.35
N GLU A 218 -7.97 32.57 -3.23
CA GLU A 218 -7.91 31.33 -2.47
C GLU A 218 -8.27 30.13 -3.36
N TRP A 219 -7.74 28.97 -3.01
CA TRP A 219 -8.01 27.70 -3.67
C TRP A 219 -8.86 26.84 -2.77
N ILE A 220 -9.94 26.25 -3.31
CA ILE A 220 -10.91 25.45 -2.58
C ILE A 220 -11.11 24.09 -3.27
N ARG A 221 -11.29 23.02 -2.49
CA ARG A 221 -11.62 21.67 -2.99
C ARG A 221 -13.03 21.63 -3.57
N VAL A 222 -13.18 21.04 -4.76
CA VAL A 222 -14.47 20.81 -5.46
C VAL A 222 -14.85 19.34 -5.33
N SER A 223 -16.03 19.04 -4.78
CA SER A 223 -16.57 17.67 -4.76
C SER A 223 -17.35 17.38 -6.05
N ALA A 224 -17.11 16.23 -6.68
CA ALA A 224 -17.78 15.83 -7.93
C ALA A 224 -19.30 15.63 -7.80
N VAL A 225 -19.81 15.58 -6.57
CA VAL A 225 -21.23 15.34 -6.24
C VAL A 225 -22.02 16.65 -6.10
N ASP A 226 -21.36 17.80 -6.00
CA ASP A 226 -22.03 19.07 -5.70
C ASP A 226 -22.35 19.88 -6.97
N SER A 227 -23.60 19.82 -7.44
CA SER A 227 -24.20 21.01 -8.07
C SER A 227 -24.46 22.01 -6.95
N ILE A 228 -23.48 22.90 -6.68
CA ILE A 228 -23.62 23.93 -5.64
C ILE A 228 -24.72 24.89 -6.08
N ASP A 229 -25.95 24.67 -5.63
CA ASP A 229 -27.00 25.67 -5.74
C ASP A 229 -26.68 26.77 -4.71
N MET A 230 -26.23 27.93 -5.20
CA MET A 230 -25.87 29.09 -4.36
C MET A 230 -27.11 29.78 -3.76
N SER A 231 -28.17 29.03 -3.49
CA SER A 231 -29.37 29.53 -2.88
C SER A 231 -29.16 29.74 -1.36
N ARG A 232 -29.62 30.89 -0.87
CA ARG A 232 -29.65 31.18 0.57
C ARG A 232 -30.53 30.12 1.24
N ILE A 233 -30.11 29.61 2.41
CA ILE A 233 -30.95 28.77 3.29
C ILE A 233 -32.36 29.37 3.33
N PRO A 234 -33.43 28.60 3.03
CA PRO A 234 -34.80 29.08 3.16
C PRO A 234 -35.00 29.65 4.56
N THR A 235 -35.53 30.88 4.65
CA THR A 235 -35.78 31.56 5.94
C THR A 235 -36.79 30.82 6.83
N SER A 236 -37.49 29.82 6.29
CA SER A 236 -38.40 28.95 7.02
C SER A 236 -38.42 27.57 6.35
N PHE A 237 -38.13 26.52 7.11
CA PHE A 237 -38.40 25.15 6.73
C PHE A 237 -39.84 24.80 7.11
N GLY A 238 -40.51 23.95 6.32
CA GLY A 238 -41.79 23.37 6.73
C GLY A 238 -41.62 22.53 8.00
N PRO A 239 -42.68 22.25 8.77
CA PRO A 239 -42.59 21.46 10.00
C PRO A 239 -41.99 20.05 9.81
N ARG A 240 -42.04 19.51 8.59
CA ARG A 240 -41.50 18.20 8.19
C ARG A 240 -40.12 18.27 7.50
N ASP A 241 -39.59 19.48 7.29
CA ASP A 241 -38.34 19.73 6.56
C ASP A 241 -37.22 20.27 7.48
N ASN A 242 -37.41 20.18 8.81
CA ASN A 242 -36.37 20.50 9.78
C ASN A 242 -35.50 19.27 10.11
N PRO A 243 -34.16 19.37 10.02
CA PRO A 243 -33.26 18.32 10.45
C PRO A 243 -33.42 17.99 11.94
N THR A 244 -33.58 16.70 12.24
CA THR A 244 -33.66 16.18 13.62
C THR A 244 -32.32 15.63 14.09
N VAL A 245 -31.41 15.35 13.15
CA VAL A 245 -30.11 14.75 13.42
C VAL A 245 -29.01 15.61 12.81
N ALA A 246 -28.00 15.95 13.61
CA ALA A 246 -26.78 16.60 13.13
C ALA A 246 -25.62 15.60 13.09
N ILE A 247 -24.83 15.63 12.02
CA ILE A 247 -23.62 14.82 11.86
C ILE A 247 -22.42 15.75 11.70
N LEU A 248 -21.42 15.57 12.56
CA LEU A 248 -20.16 16.33 12.55
C LEU A 248 -19.03 15.40 12.13
N THR A 249 -18.27 15.80 11.12
CA THR A 249 -17.05 15.10 10.66
C THR A 249 -15.82 16.00 10.76
N CYS A 250 -14.63 15.40 10.79
CA CYS A 250 -13.34 16.09 10.87
C CYS A 250 -12.57 16.05 9.56
N LEU A 251 -12.58 14.91 8.86
CA LEU A 251 -11.82 14.68 7.65
C LEU A 251 -12.72 14.81 6.43
N PHE A 252 -12.12 15.18 5.30
CA PHE A 252 -12.86 15.28 4.04
C PHE A 252 -13.42 13.91 3.61
N VAL A 253 -12.61 12.86 3.75
CA VAL A 253 -13.04 11.48 3.46
C VAL A 253 -14.22 11.02 4.33
N GLU A 254 -14.27 11.43 5.60
CA GLU A 254 -15.40 11.15 6.49
C GLU A 254 -16.66 11.84 5.99
N LYS A 255 -16.54 13.10 5.54
CA LYS A 255 -17.65 13.83 4.93
C LYS A 255 -18.12 13.17 3.64
N GLN A 256 -17.22 12.75 2.76
CA GLN A 256 -17.57 12.06 1.52
C GLN A 256 -18.34 10.76 1.78
N SER A 257 -17.91 9.98 2.79
CA SER A 257 -18.62 8.76 3.17
C SER A 257 -20.05 9.03 3.63
N ILE A 258 -20.25 10.08 4.43
CA ILE A 258 -21.59 10.46 4.91
C ILE A 258 -22.45 11.02 3.78
N ASP A 259 -21.91 11.90 2.94
CA ASP A 259 -22.64 12.50 1.83
C ASP A 259 -23.13 11.43 0.84
N ALA A 260 -22.36 10.36 0.62
CA ALA A 260 -22.75 9.24 -0.24
C ALA A 260 -23.90 8.37 0.32
N ILE A 261 -24.16 8.45 1.64
CA ILE A 261 -25.29 7.75 2.30
C ILE A 261 -26.57 8.59 2.24
N ILE A 262 -26.45 9.92 2.14
CA ILE A 262 -27.59 10.83 2.17
C ILE A 262 -28.38 10.75 0.87
N SER A 263 -29.68 10.49 1.00
CA SER A 263 -30.63 10.57 -0.10
C SER A 263 -31.25 11.97 -0.21
N ASN A 264 -31.55 12.42 -1.44
CA ASN A 264 -32.07 13.76 -1.73
C ASN A 264 -31.21 14.89 -1.12
N SER A 265 -29.88 14.75 -1.24
CA SER A 265 -28.93 15.69 -0.66
C SER A 265 -29.01 17.07 -1.32
N THR A 266 -28.98 18.13 -0.53
CA THR A 266 -28.81 19.52 -0.97
C THR A 266 -27.70 20.16 -0.16
N THR A 267 -26.64 20.61 -0.83
CA THR A 267 -25.52 21.30 -0.21
C THR A 267 -25.78 22.80 -0.21
N VAL A 268 -25.80 23.42 0.98
CA VAL A 268 -26.07 24.85 1.15
C VAL A 268 -24.85 25.56 1.70
N HIS A 269 -24.47 26.67 1.06
CA HIS A 269 -23.33 27.49 1.42
C HIS A 269 -23.79 28.80 2.07
N ARG A 270 -23.29 29.12 3.27
CA ARG A 270 -23.56 30.41 3.92
C ARG A 270 -22.32 31.30 3.95
N TYR A 271 -22.28 32.29 3.06
CA TYR A 271 -21.26 33.33 3.10
C TYR A 271 -21.57 34.39 4.17
N ARG A 272 -20.58 34.75 4.97
CA ARG A 272 -20.52 36.01 5.70
C ARG A 272 -19.31 36.82 5.23
N SER A 273 -19.50 38.12 5.04
CA SER A 273 -18.40 39.08 4.94
C SER A 273 -17.68 39.12 6.29
N GLY A 274 -16.54 38.44 6.43
CA GLY A 274 -15.78 38.42 7.68
C GLY A 274 -15.13 37.09 8.10
N GLY A 275 -15.10 36.06 7.26
CA GLY A 275 -14.05 35.03 7.34
C GLY A 275 -14.46 33.58 7.64
N ASP A 276 -15.69 33.30 8.07
CA ASP A 276 -16.14 31.91 8.27
C ASP A 276 -17.33 31.58 7.36
N SER A 277 -17.08 30.76 6.34
CA SER A 277 -18.10 30.07 5.55
C SER A 277 -18.32 28.66 6.09
N ASN A 278 -19.58 28.30 6.34
CA ASN A 278 -19.94 26.92 6.66
C ASN A 278 -20.74 26.31 5.51
N ILE A 279 -20.41 25.06 5.18
CA ILE A 279 -21.17 24.22 4.25
C ILE A 279 -21.98 23.22 5.07
N TYR A 280 -23.28 23.16 4.76
CA TYR A 280 -24.20 22.19 5.32
C TYR A 280 -24.75 21.31 4.20
N THR A 281 -24.66 20.00 4.35
CA THR A 281 -25.36 19.04 3.47
C THR A 281 -26.61 18.57 4.19
N LEU A 282 -27.76 18.86 3.60
CA LEU A 282 -29.08 18.49 4.11
C LEU A 282 -29.61 17.33 3.28
N GLY A 283 -30.33 16.40 3.90
CA GLY A 283 -31.02 15.34 3.16
C GLY A 283 -31.57 14.29 4.11
N TRP A 284 -31.76 13.07 3.62
CA TRP A 284 -32.42 12.00 4.36
C TRP A 284 -31.53 10.78 4.52
N ILE A 285 -31.41 10.29 5.75
CA ILE A 285 -30.88 8.96 6.07
C ILE A 285 -32.04 8.17 6.68
N GLY A 286 -32.54 7.20 5.92
CA GLY A 286 -33.76 6.47 6.29
C GLY A 286 -34.94 7.43 6.48
N LYS A 287 -35.52 7.46 7.69
CA LYS A 287 -36.66 8.31 8.04
C LYS A 287 -36.27 9.64 8.69
N HIS A 288 -34.98 9.85 8.93
CA HIS A 288 -34.49 11.06 9.60
C HIS A 288 -33.93 12.02 8.57
N GLN A 289 -34.37 13.27 8.66
CA GLN A 289 -33.71 14.35 7.96
C GLN A 289 -32.45 14.75 8.74
N VAL A 290 -31.34 14.77 8.03
CA VAL A 290 -30.00 14.99 8.59
C VAL A 290 -29.42 16.31 8.09
N VAL A 291 -28.58 16.92 8.92
CA VAL A 291 -27.69 18.01 8.54
C VAL A 291 -26.25 17.62 8.84
N VAL A 292 -25.37 17.79 7.86
CA VAL A 292 -23.97 17.34 7.95
C VAL A 292 -23.03 18.50 7.69
N THR A 293 -21.99 18.62 8.51
CA THR A 293 -20.90 19.59 8.28
C THR A 293 -19.55 19.01 8.65
N LYS A 294 -18.51 19.52 7.99
CA LYS A 294 -17.11 19.22 8.31
C LYS A 294 -16.53 20.35 9.17
N LEU A 295 -15.83 19.97 10.23
CA LEU A 295 -15.06 20.88 11.07
C LEU A 295 -13.77 21.30 10.32
N ALA A 296 -13.40 22.58 10.42
CA ALA A 296 -12.28 23.13 9.66
C ALA A 296 -10.92 22.62 10.15
N VAL A 297 -10.71 22.60 11.48
CA VAL A 297 -9.50 22.07 12.12
C VAL A 297 -9.90 21.45 13.45
N ILE A 298 -9.34 20.30 13.78
CA ILE A 298 -9.45 19.66 15.09
C ILE A 298 -8.04 19.37 15.61
N GLY A 299 -7.84 19.59 16.91
CA GLY A 299 -6.57 19.41 17.57
C GLY A 299 -6.53 20.18 18.88
N ASP A 300 -5.39 20.10 19.55
CA ASP A 300 -5.14 20.70 20.86
C ASP A 300 -4.70 22.17 20.81
N SER A 301 -4.57 22.76 19.61
CA SER A 301 -4.31 24.19 19.46
C SER A 301 -5.56 25.01 19.86
N ARG A 302 -5.32 26.22 20.36
CA ARG A 302 -6.40 27.11 20.79
C ARG A 302 -7.29 27.50 19.61
N GLU A 303 -6.68 27.69 18.45
CA GLU A 303 -7.33 28.05 17.19
C GLU A 303 -8.26 26.91 16.72
N ALA A 304 -7.79 25.65 16.74
CA ALA A 304 -8.59 24.47 16.39
C ALA A 304 -9.75 24.27 17.37
N THR A 305 -9.45 24.32 18.67
CA THR A 305 -10.44 24.16 19.74
C THR A 305 -11.57 25.21 19.62
N THR A 306 -11.20 26.47 19.36
CA THR A 306 -12.15 27.59 19.21
C THR A 306 -12.98 27.45 17.93
N SER A 307 -12.35 27.08 16.82
CA SER A 307 -13.01 26.89 15.53
C SER A 307 -14.05 25.77 15.60
N ALA A 308 -13.66 24.58 16.07
CA ALA A 308 -14.55 23.42 16.14
C ALA A 308 -15.79 23.66 17.04
N GLY A 309 -15.60 24.28 18.21
CA GLY A 309 -16.70 24.64 19.11
C GLY A 309 -17.63 25.72 18.51
N SER A 310 -17.05 26.71 17.82
CA SER A 310 -17.80 27.78 17.14
C SER A 310 -18.67 27.24 16.00
N ILE A 311 -18.12 26.39 15.13
CA ILE A 311 -18.86 25.75 14.02
C ILE A 311 -20.02 24.92 14.58
N THR A 312 -19.77 24.12 15.62
CA THR A 312 -20.77 23.28 16.28
C THR A 312 -21.92 24.12 16.87
N THR A 313 -21.59 25.16 17.65
CA THR A 313 -22.59 26.05 18.25
C THR A 313 -23.43 26.76 17.18
N ARG A 314 -22.81 27.15 16.06
CA ARG A 314 -23.52 27.78 14.94
C ARG A 314 -24.44 26.82 14.21
N LEU A 315 -24.03 25.57 14.00
CA LEU A 315 -24.88 24.55 13.40
C LEU A 315 -26.14 24.36 14.26
N LEU A 316 -25.96 24.10 15.57
CA LEU A 316 -27.07 23.86 16.49
C LEU A 316 -27.94 25.12 16.68
N GLY A 317 -27.34 26.31 16.62
CA GLY A 317 -28.09 27.57 16.64
C GLY A 317 -28.92 27.82 15.38
N ASN A 318 -28.46 27.37 14.21
CA ASN A 318 -29.19 27.50 12.94
C ASN A 318 -30.28 26.43 12.79
N PHE A 319 -30.05 25.22 13.30
CA PHE A 319 -30.97 24.09 13.19
C PHE A 319 -31.49 23.71 14.59
N GLN A 320 -32.43 24.53 15.10
CA GLN A 320 -32.92 24.44 16.48
C GLN A 320 -33.76 23.19 16.79
N HIS A 321 -34.15 22.42 15.78
CA HIS A 321 -34.92 21.18 15.92
C HIS A 321 -34.06 19.92 15.94
N VAL A 322 -32.73 20.06 15.95
CA VAL A 322 -31.82 18.93 16.12
C VAL A 322 -32.00 18.37 17.52
N GLU A 323 -32.29 17.07 17.61
CA GLU A 323 -32.49 16.32 18.86
C GLU A 323 -31.29 15.41 19.15
N HIS A 324 -30.61 14.93 18.09
CA HIS A 324 -29.50 14.00 18.21
C HIS A 324 -28.26 14.50 17.44
N VAL A 325 -27.08 14.37 18.06
CA VAL A 325 -25.80 14.70 17.40
C VAL A 325 -24.89 13.48 17.29
N PHE A 326 -24.46 13.16 16.08
CA PHE A 326 -23.44 12.16 15.82
C PHE A 326 -22.11 12.83 15.47
N ILE A 327 -21.06 12.46 16.19
CA ILE A 327 -19.68 12.87 15.87
C ILE A 327 -19.04 11.67 15.19
N VAL A 328 -19.02 11.66 13.86
CA VAL A 328 -18.56 10.50 13.08
C VAL A 328 -17.16 10.75 12.55
N GLY A 329 -16.29 9.76 12.71
CA GLY A 329 -14.95 9.84 12.14
C GLY A 329 -14.16 8.56 12.34
N VAL A 330 -12.85 8.65 12.16
CA VAL A 330 -11.92 7.54 12.42
C VAL A 330 -11.27 7.66 13.80
N GLY A 331 -10.85 6.53 14.36
CA GLY A 331 -10.18 6.44 15.65
C GLY A 331 -9.11 5.36 15.67
N GLY A 332 -8.23 5.43 16.65
CA GLY A 332 -7.23 4.41 16.93
C GLY A 332 -7.79 3.37 17.88
N GLY A 333 -7.71 2.10 17.53
CA GLY A 333 -8.16 0.98 18.35
C GLY A 333 -7.25 0.77 19.55
N VAL A 334 -7.85 0.57 20.73
CA VAL A 334 -7.11 0.13 21.92
C VAL A 334 -6.94 -1.38 21.84
N ALA A 335 -5.70 -1.79 21.57
CA ALA A 335 -5.38 -3.20 21.43
C ALA A 335 -5.39 -3.93 22.78
N HIS A 336 -6.07 -5.07 22.82
CA HIS A 336 -6.07 -6.03 23.92
C HIS A 336 -5.52 -7.34 23.39
N TYR A 337 -4.40 -7.79 23.96
CA TYR A 337 -3.68 -8.93 23.41
C TYR A 337 -4.24 -10.28 23.88
N THR A 338 -4.89 -10.30 25.03
CA THR A 338 -5.37 -11.53 25.68
C THR A 338 -6.89 -11.59 25.81
N ASP A 339 -7.59 -10.46 25.67
CA ASP A 339 -9.05 -10.37 25.82
C ASP A 339 -9.71 -10.13 24.45
N ALA A 340 -10.24 -11.20 23.87
CA ALA A 340 -10.94 -11.17 22.59
C ALA A 340 -12.24 -10.35 22.59
N SER A 341 -12.90 -10.19 23.74
CA SER A 341 -14.18 -9.48 23.88
C SER A 341 -14.00 -7.95 23.91
N ARG A 342 -12.84 -7.52 24.40
CA ARG A 342 -12.44 -6.11 24.44
C ARG A 342 -11.63 -5.69 23.22
N HIS A 343 -10.97 -6.64 22.57
CA HIS A 343 -10.11 -6.34 21.43
C HIS A 343 -10.90 -5.85 20.21
N VAL A 344 -10.54 -4.65 19.75
CA VAL A 344 -11.04 -4.01 18.54
C VAL A 344 -10.01 -4.19 17.41
N ARG A 345 -10.47 -4.46 16.18
CA ARG A 345 -9.63 -4.67 14.99
C ARG A 345 -9.81 -3.56 13.94
N LEU A 346 -8.91 -3.48 12.96
CA LEU A 346 -9.05 -2.55 11.85
C LEU A 346 -10.34 -2.82 11.06
N GLY A 347 -11.08 -1.75 10.75
CA GLY A 347 -12.39 -1.82 10.12
C GLY A 347 -13.56 -2.14 11.06
N ASP A 348 -13.32 -2.31 12.36
CA ASP A 348 -14.41 -2.32 13.35
C ASP A 348 -14.92 -0.91 13.63
N VAL A 349 -16.10 -0.81 14.25
CA VAL A 349 -16.72 0.45 14.63
C VAL A 349 -16.85 0.51 16.14
N VAL A 350 -16.41 1.60 16.76
CA VAL A 350 -16.61 1.85 18.19
C VAL A 350 -17.60 3.00 18.36
N VAL A 351 -18.71 2.73 19.04
CA VAL A 351 -19.71 3.74 19.44
C VAL A 351 -19.48 4.09 20.90
N SER A 352 -19.41 5.39 21.21
CA SER A 352 -19.27 5.85 22.58
C SER A 352 -20.43 5.37 23.45
N GLY A 353 -20.11 4.75 24.58
CA GLY A 353 -21.07 4.40 25.61
C GLY A 353 -20.42 4.43 26.99
N PRO A 354 -21.21 4.63 28.07
CA PRO A 354 -20.66 4.79 29.40
C PRO A 354 -20.06 3.47 29.87
N ASP A 355 -18.73 3.44 30.04
CA ASP A 355 -17.97 2.34 30.65
C ASP A 355 -16.56 2.78 31.14
N PRO A 356 -16.42 3.63 32.17
CA PRO A 356 -17.46 4.28 32.99
C PRO A 356 -18.00 5.60 32.40
N ASN A 357 -17.32 6.22 31.43
CA ASN A 357 -17.72 7.48 30.80
C ASN A 357 -17.75 7.33 29.28
N SER A 358 -18.68 8.01 28.60
CA SER A 358 -18.81 7.88 27.14
C SER A 358 -17.63 8.52 26.41
N TYR A 359 -17.13 9.65 26.90
CA TYR A 359 -15.92 10.29 26.38
C TYR A 359 -15.02 10.84 27.48
N VAL A 360 -13.69 10.64 27.36
CA VAL A 360 -12.69 11.09 28.33
C VAL A 360 -11.60 11.90 27.64
N PHE A 361 -11.38 13.15 28.06
CA PHE A 361 -10.38 14.04 27.48
C PHE A 361 -9.32 14.47 28.50
N ALA A 362 -8.06 14.08 28.29
CA ALA A 362 -6.92 14.55 29.08
C ALA A 362 -6.43 15.91 28.56
N HIS A 363 -6.72 16.98 29.31
CA HIS A 363 -6.39 18.36 28.92
C HIS A 363 -5.04 18.84 29.48
N ALA A 364 -4.45 18.10 30.42
CA ALA A 364 -3.12 18.37 30.96
C ALA A 364 -2.54 17.11 31.64
N TYR A 365 -1.23 17.13 31.88
CA TYR A 365 -0.49 16.06 32.54
C TYR A 365 -0.08 16.52 33.94
N THR A 366 -0.11 15.60 34.92
CA THR A 366 0.51 15.84 36.22
C THR A 366 1.95 15.35 36.18
N VAL A 367 2.89 16.21 36.57
CA VAL A 367 4.33 15.93 36.54
C VAL A 367 4.86 15.97 37.97
N ASP A 368 5.61 14.93 38.34
CA ASP A 368 6.38 14.91 39.58
C ASP A 368 7.51 15.93 39.49
N ARG A 369 7.56 16.87 40.44
CA ARG A 369 8.56 17.95 40.44
C ARG A 369 9.99 17.47 40.71
N ALA A 370 10.17 16.32 41.35
CA ALA A 370 11.49 15.80 41.70
C ALA A 370 12.09 14.94 40.59
N THR A 371 11.25 14.19 39.88
CA THR A 371 11.70 13.25 38.83
C THR A 371 11.41 13.73 37.41
N GLU A 372 10.64 14.81 37.27
CA GLU A 372 10.13 15.33 35.98
C GLU A 372 9.34 14.29 35.15
N HIS A 373 8.92 13.18 35.79
CA HIS A 373 8.10 12.16 35.15
C HIS A 373 6.61 12.47 35.30
N VAL A 374 5.84 12.18 34.24
CA VAL A 374 4.38 12.24 34.28
C VAL A 374 3.87 11.15 35.22
N ASN A 375 3.08 11.53 36.22
CA ASN A 375 2.51 10.63 37.21
C ASN A 375 0.98 10.50 37.13
N GLY A 376 0.34 11.16 36.16
CA GLY A 376 -1.11 11.12 35.96
C GLY A 376 -1.65 12.10 34.91
N PHE A 377 -2.97 12.09 34.75
CA PHE A 377 -3.70 12.88 33.75
C PHE A 377 -4.77 13.74 34.41
N LEU A 378 -4.86 15.00 34.02
CA LEU A 378 -6.00 15.86 34.35
C LEU A 378 -7.05 15.69 33.25
N VAL A 379 -8.18 15.07 33.61
CA VAL A 379 -9.20 14.65 32.66
C VAL A 379 -10.52 15.39 32.82
N ARG A 380 -11.25 15.53 31.70
CA ARG A 380 -12.67 15.88 31.64
C ARG A 380 -13.44 14.64 31.18
N ASN A 381 -14.50 14.33 31.91
CA ASN A 381 -15.37 13.19 31.62
C ASN A 381 -16.70 13.70 31.08
N TRP A 382 -17.18 13.08 30.00
CA TRP A 382 -18.42 13.46 29.34
C TRP A 382 -19.34 12.25 29.19
N ASN A 383 -20.62 12.47 29.46
CA ASN A 383 -21.69 11.51 29.22
C ASN A 383 -22.91 12.23 28.64
N PRO A 384 -23.59 11.65 27.64
CA PRO A 384 -24.88 12.16 27.21
C PRO A 384 -25.91 11.97 28.33
N GLN A 385 -26.88 12.88 28.43
CA GLN A 385 -27.97 12.74 29.39
C GLN A 385 -28.99 11.70 28.92
N ASP A 386 -29.20 11.63 27.60
CA ASP A 386 -30.00 10.59 26.95
C ASP A 386 -29.09 9.55 26.28
N ALA A 387 -29.17 8.31 26.78
CA ALA A 387 -28.37 7.19 26.30
C ALA A 387 -29.07 6.37 25.20
N ILE A 388 -30.13 6.89 24.56
CA ILE A 388 -30.90 6.18 23.52
C ILE A 388 -30.01 5.61 22.41
N ILE A 389 -29.05 6.40 21.90
CA ILE A 389 -28.13 5.96 20.84
C ILE A 389 -27.28 4.77 21.30
N THR A 390 -26.72 4.85 22.51
CA THR A 390 -25.93 3.77 23.08
C THR A 390 -26.78 2.52 23.31
N HIS A 391 -28.03 2.67 23.74
CA HIS A 391 -28.96 1.56 23.91
C HIS A 391 -29.27 0.87 22.58
N ILE A 392 -29.50 1.64 21.51
CA ILE A 392 -29.70 1.10 20.15
C ILE A 392 -28.44 0.33 19.72
N ALA A 393 -27.25 0.91 19.88
CA ALA A 393 -25.99 0.26 19.50
C ALA A 393 -25.72 -1.05 20.25
N LYS A 394 -26.10 -1.14 21.53
CA LYS A 394 -25.95 -2.37 22.33
C LYS A 394 -26.94 -3.47 21.96
N ASN A 395 -28.11 -3.11 21.42
CA ASN A 395 -29.23 -4.03 21.18
C ASN A 395 -29.57 -4.19 19.69
N MET A 396 -28.63 -3.90 18.78
CA MET A 396 -28.82 -4.19 17.35
C MET A 396 -28.98 -5.69 17.15
N ASP A 397 -30.07 -6.08 16.49
CA ASP A 397 -30.29 -7.47 16.09
C ASP A 397 -29.59 -7.78 14.74
N ASP A 398 -29.46 -9.07 14.43
CA ASP A 398 -28.82 -9.53 13.19
C ASP A 398 -29.50 -8.99 11.94
N LYS A 399 -30.81 -8.68 12.03
CA LYS A 399 -31.59 -8.16 10.91
C LYS A 399 -31.22 -6.71 10.62
N MET A 400 -31.12 -5.87 11.66
CA MET A 400 -30.68 -4.48 11.53
C MET A 400 -29.27 -4.40 10.96
N ILE A 401 -28.37 -5.29 11.42
CA ILE A 401 -27.00 -5.36 10.92
C ILE A 401 -27.00 -5.78 9.44
N ALA A 402 -27.75 -6.80 9.05
CA ALA A 402 -27.82 -7.24 7.65
C ALA A 402 -28.38 -6.16 6.70
N GLU A 403 -29.40 -5.40 7.14
CA GLU A 403 -29.92 -4.26 6.39
C GLU A 403 -28.86 -3.16 6.22
N TRP A 404 -28.11 -2.86 7.29
CA TRP A 404 -27.01 -1.90 7.26
C TRP A 404 -25.85 -2.35 6.36
N ASP A 405 -25.46 -3.62 6.43
CA ASP A 405 -24.41 -4.21 5.59
C ASP A 405 -24.76 -4.12 4.10
N SER A 406 -26.03 -4.33 3.74
CA SER A 406 -26.48 -4.17 2.35
C SER A 406 -26.39 -2.73 1.85
N ILE A 407 -26.75 -1.76 2.68
CA ILE A 407 -26.68 -0.33 2.34
C ILE A 407 -25.22 0.10 2.21
N THR A 408 -24.41 -0.21 3.22
CA THR A 408 -23.00 0.17 3.27
C THR A 408 -22.20 -0.46 2.15
N LYS A 409 -22.42 -1.74 1.80
CA LYS A 409 -21.77 -2.37 0.64
C LYS A 409 -22.05 -1.62 -0.65
N THR A 410 -23.30 -1.29 -0.92
CA THR A 410 -23.69 -0.54 -2.13
C THR A 410 -23.03 0.85 -2.16
N THR A 411 -22.93 1.50 -1.00
CA THR A 411 -22.29 2.81 -0.89
C THR A 411 -20.77 2.73 -1.07
N ILE A 412 -20.11 1.74 -0.47
CA ILE A 412 -18.67 1.50 -0.62
C ILE A 412 -18.34 1.20 -2.08
N ASP A 413 -19.11 0.33 -2.74
CA ASP A 413 -18.90 0.02 -4.17
C ASP A 413 -19.01 1.28 -5.05
N ARG A 414 -19.92 2.20 -4.73
CA ARG A 414 -20.05 3.49 -5.42
C ARG A 414 -18.88 4.44 -5.13
N LEU A 415 -18.44 4.51 -3.88
CA LEU A 415 -17.33 5.35 -3.46
C LEU A 415 -16.00 4.87 -4.07
N ASP A 416 -15.77 3.56 -4.08
CA ASP A 416 -14.58 2.92 -4.67
C ASP A 416 -14.60 3.07 -6.20
N ALA A 417 -15.78 3.01 -6.84
CA ALA A 417 -15.91 3.27 -8.27
C ALA A 417 -15.71 4.76 -8.64
N ALA A 418 -16.08 5.68 -7.76
CA ALA A 418 -15.95 7.12 -7.98
C ALA A 418 -14.55 7.66 -7.65
N ASN A 419 -13.85 7.04 -6.71
CA ASN A 419 -12.53 7.46 -6.25
C ASN A 419 -11.49 6.42 -6.67
N GLY A 420 -10.99 6.51 -7.91
CA GLY A 420 -10.05 5.53 -8.49
C GLY A 420 -8.75 5.30 -7.68
N ASP A 421 -8.40 6.22 -6.77
CA ASP A 421 -7.20 6.15 -5.92
C ASP A 421 -7.48 5.85 -4.44
N MET A 422 -8.75 5.82 -3.99
CA MET A 422 -9.13 5.61 -2.58
C MET A 422 -10.08 4.44 -2.42
N SER A 423 -9.68 3.43 -1.64
CA SER A 423 -10.58 2.36 -1.22
C SER A 423 -11.14 2.66 0.17
N PHE A 424 -12.46 2.65 0.26
CA PHE A 424 -13.24 2.72 1.50
C PHE A 424 -13.51 1.33 2.08
N SER A 425 -13.02 0.28 1.43
CA SER A 425 -13.16 -1.10 1.86
C SER A 425 -12.24 -1.43 3.05
N ARG A 426 -12.67 -2.40 3.87
CA ARG A 426 -11.88 -2.92 5.00
C ARG A 426 -10.51 -3.43 4.49
N PRO A 427 -9.40 -3.18 5.22
CA PRO A 427 -8.11 -3.75 4.87
C PRO A 427 -8.18 -5.28 4.86
N PRO A 428 -7.46 -5.95 3.94
CA PRO A 428 -7.43 -7.41 3.88
C PRO A 428 -6.85 -7.99 5.19
N PRO A 429 -7.23 -9.22 5.59
CA PRO A 429 -6.80 -9.83 6.86
C PRO A 429 -5.28 -9.87 7.06
N GLN A 430 -4.50 -9.90 5.98
CA GLN A 430 -3.04 -9.88 6.00
C GLN A 430 -2.46 -8.51 6.34
N ALA A 431 -3.20 -7.43 6.10
CA ALA A 431 -2.81 -6.07 6.45
C ALA A 431 -3.23 -5.71 7.88
N ASP A 432 -4.35 -6.27 8.38
CA ASP A 432 -4.79 -6.14 9.76
C ASP A 432 -3.84 -6.86 10.72
N LEU A 433 -2.75 -6.15 11.08
CA LEU A 433 -1.66 -6.65 11.90
C LEU A 433 -1.49 -5.74 13.12
N LEU A 434 -1.44 -6.36 14.30
CA LEU A 434 -1.13 -5.66 15.53
C LEU A 434 0.39 -5.59 15.71
N ALA A 435 0.96 -4.50 15.21
CA ALA A 435 2.38 -4.20 15.28
C ALA A 435 2.70 -3.28 16.47
N VAL A 436 3.59 -3.72 17.36
CA VAL A 436 4.09 -2.93 18.49
C VAL A 436 5.56 -2.55 18.26
N PRO A 437 5.90 -1.27 18.11
CA PRO A 437 7.29 -0.83 18.02
C PRO A 437 7.99 -1.06 19.36
N VAL A 438 9.19 -1.65 19.33
CA VAL A 438 9.95 -2.03 20.54
C VAL A 438 11.26 -1.26 20.73
N GLY A 439 11.43 -0.15 20.02
CA GLY A 439 12.64 0.68 20.04
C GLY A 439 13.76 0.13 19.16
N GLY A 440 14.70 0.99 18.77
CA GLY A 440 15.84 0.61 17.93
C GLY A 440 15.48 0.12 16.51
N GLY A 441 14.37 0.62 15.95
CA GLY A 441 13.90 0.26 14.61
C GLY A 441 13.35 -1.18 14.50
N GLN A 442 12.87 -1.76 15.59
CA GLN A 442 12.27 -3.10 15.61
C GLN A 442 10.77 -3.05 15.93
N VAL A 443 10.02 -4.01 15.39
CA VAL A 443 8.57 -4.17 15.56
C VAL A 443 8.27 -5.61 15.93
N VAL A 444 7.36 -5.81 16.89
CA VAL A 444 6.80 -7.11 17.27
C VAL A 444 5.39 -7.20 16.71
N VAL A 445 5.10 -8.25 15.95
CA VAL A 445 3.73 -8.53 15.48
C VAL A 445 3.06 -9.53 16.42
N ILE A 446 1.85 -9.19 16.82
CA ILE A 446 1.04 -9.95 17.75
C ILE A 446 -0.21 -10.42 16.98
N PRO A 447 -0.50 -11.73 16.90
CA PRO A 447 -1.75 -12.20 16.33
C PRO A 447 -2.95 -11.70 17.16
N HIS A 448 -4.08 -11.45 16.49
CA HIS A 448 -5.30 -11.07 17.18
C HIS A 448 -5.81 -12.22 18.09
N PRO A 449 -6.27 -11.95 19.32
CA PRO A 449 -6.90 -12.96 20.19
C PRO A 449 -8.19 -13.55 19.61
N ASN A 450 -8.77 -12.91 18.58
CA ASN A 450 -9.93 -13.36 17.82
C ASN A 450 -9.61 -13.52 16.33
N SER A 451 -8.48 -14.17 16.01
CA SER A 451 -7.98 -14.40 14.64
C SER A 451 -8.99 -15.05 13.68
N GLU A 452 -9.88 -15.90 14.20
CA GLU A 452 -10.96 -16.57 13.45
C GLU A 452 -12.03 -15.60 12.91
N ARG A 453 -12.06 -14.34 13.38
CA ARG A 453 -13.08 -13.36 13.01
C ARG A 453 -12.77 -12.72 11.66
N ILE A 454 -13.76 -12.75 10.75
CA ILE A 454 -13.64 -12.24 9.37
C ILE A 454 -14.42 -10.93 9.17
N ASN A 455 -15.55 -10.76 9.88
CA ASN A 455 -16.44 -9.61 9.72
C ASN A 455 -16.13 -8.48 10.71
N SER A 456 -16.51 -7.26 10.34
CA SER A 456 -16.52 -6.09 11.23
C SER A 456 -17.54 -6.27 12.34
N VAL A 457 -17.23 -5.70 13.50
CA VAL A 457 -18.10 -5.71 14.66
C VAL A 457 -18.30 -4.28 15.15
N VAL A 458 -19.52 -3.99 15.59
CA VAL A 458 -19.84 -2.76 16.31
C VAL A 458 -19.59 -3.01 17.79
N HIS A 459 -18.64 -2.27 18.36
CA HIS A 459 -18.33 -2.27 19.77
C HIS A 459 -18.95 -1.04 20.44
N VAL A 460 -19.35 -1.19 21.70
CA VAL A 460 -19.78 -0.07 22.53
C VAL A 460 -18.82 0.07 23.71
N GLY A 461 -18.29 1.28 23.91
CA GLY A 461 -17.41 1.56 25.04
C GLY A 461 -16.85 2.98 25.04
N SER A 462 -16.01 3.27 26.03
CA SER A 462 -15.43 4.60 26.23
C SER A 462 -14.47 4.97 25.10
N ILE A 463 -14.60 6.18 24.57
CA ILE A 463 -13.65 6.78 23.62
C ILE A 463 -12.88 7.89 24.36
N GLY A 464 -11.60 8.11 24.06
CA GLY A 464 -10.87 9.21 24.70
C GLY A 464 -9.80 9.86 23.85
N ALA A 465 -9.27 10.98 24.34
CA ALA A 465 -8.20 11.71 23.69
C ALA A 465 -7.34 12.48 24.71
N MET A 466 -6.16 12.90 24.27
CA MET A 466 -5.17 13.59 25.09
C MET A 466 -4.54 14.75 24.32
N VAL A 467 -4.23 15.86 25.00
CA VAL A 467 -3.44 16.96 24.42
C VAL A 467 -2.01 16.49 24.13
N SER A 468 -1.34 17.06 23.13
CA SER A 468 0.03 16.67 22.77
C SER A 468 0.99 16.96 23.92
N TYR A 469 1.80 15.97 24.29
CA TYR A 469 2.84 16.16 25.30
C TYR A 469 4.01 16.98 24.72
N ARG A 470 4.18 18.23 25.15
CA ARG A 470 5.34 19.05 24.83
C ARG A 470 6.28 19.08 26.04
N LYS A 471 7.43 18.41 25.95
CA LYS A 471 8.48 18.49 26.97
C LYS A 471 8.91 19.97 27.08
N GLN A 472 8.85 20.56 28.27
CA GLN A 472 9.32 21.93 28.48
C GLN A 472 10.84 21.97 28.29
N THR A 473 11.32 22.35 27.11
CA THR A 473 12.72 22.67 26.89
C THR A 473 13.02 24.02 27.51
N PHE A 474 13.73 24.02 28.65
CA PHE A 474 14.48 25.20 29.05
C PHE A 474 15.61 25.43 28.05
N ALA A 475 15.84 26.70 27.73
CA ALA A 475 16.74 27.18 26.70
C ALA A 475 18.14 26.54 26.77
N ASN A 476 18.45 25.72 25.77
CA ASN A 476 19.71 25.68 25.03
C ASN A 476 19.49 24.70 23.86
N GLU A 477 19.52 25.24 22.64
CA GLU A 477 19.40 24.51 21.39
C GLU A 477 20.60 23.56 21.18
N GLU A 478 20.39 22.57 20.31
CA GLU A 478 21.35 21.56 19.81
C GLU A 478 21.65 20.37 20.74
N GLN A 479 20.66 19.47 20.93
CA GLN A 479 20.86 18.00 21.09
C GLN A 479 19.56 17.27 21.47
N ILE A 480 18.53 17.24 20.62
CA ILE A 480 17.40 16.29 20.86
C ILE A 480 16.84 15.80 19.52
N GLY A 481 17.48 14.79 18.95
CA GLY A 481 16.84 13.83 18.06
C GLY A 481 17.07 12.45 18.67
N GLU A 482 16.03 11.81 19.21
CA GLU A 482 15.78 10.36 19.08
C GLU A 482 14.69 9.78 20.02
N ASP A 483 14.29 10.39 21.14
CA ASP A 483 13.50 9.66 22.17
C ASP A 483 12.08 10.16 22.54
N THR A 484 11.52 11.17 21.87
CA THR A 484 10.20 11.74 22.27
C THR A 484 8.98 10.94 21.80
N SER A 485 9.09 10.12 20.77
CA SER A 485 7.96 9.36 20.18
C SER A 485 7.59 8.09 20.95
N SER A 486 8.59 7.39 21.49
CA SER A 486 8.44 6.24 22.39
C SER A 486 7.63 6.61 23.64
N ALA A 487 7.89 7.79 24.22
CA ALA A 487 7.20 8.26 25.42
C ALA A 487 5.70 8.54 25.17
N THR A 488 5.33 9.13 24.03
CA THR A 488 3.93 9.46 23.70
C THR A 488 3.07 8.21 23.53
N ALA A 489 3.59 7.17 22.88
CA ALA A 489 2.89 5.89 22.74
C ALA A 489 2.65 5.22 24.11
N GLN A 490 3.66 5.27 25.00
CA GLN A 490 3.54 4.76 26.37
C GLN A 490 2.49 5.54 27.18
N PHE A 491 2.45 6.88 27.09
CA PHE A 491 1.44 7.67 27.79
C PHE A 491 0.02 7.38 27.31
N ARG A 492 -0.17 7.17 26.01
CA ARG A 492 -1.47 6.78 25.45
C ARG A 492 -1.95 5.44 26.04
N ASP A 493 -1.08 4.44 26.07
CA ASP A 493 -1.42 3.12 26.59
C ASP A 493 -1.78 3.17 28.08
N ILE A 494 -1.05 3.95 28.86
CA ILE A 494 -1.35 4.20 30.27
C ILE A 494 -2.70 4.91 30.40
N PHE A 495 -2.96 5.95 29.60
CA PHE A 495 -4.22 6.69 29.60
C PHE A 495 -5.41 5.79 29.24
N ALA A 496 -5.29 5.01 28.16
CA ALA A 496 -6.32 4.07 27.72
C ALA A 496 -6.64 3.02 28.78
N THR A 497 -5.61 2.52 29.47
CA THR A 497 -5.77 1.55 30.58
C THR A 497 -6.43 2.20 31.79
N ASN A 498 -5.97 3.38 32.22
CA ASN A 498 -6.50 4.09 33.39
C ASN A 498 -7.98 4.48 33.26
N HIS A 499 -8.43 4.71 32.03
CA HIS A 499 -9.80 5.17 31.74
C HIS A 499 -10.66 4.16 31.00
N ASN A 500 -10.19 2.90 30.88
CA ASN A 500 -10.93 1.80 30.26
C ASN A 500 -11.41 2.10 28.83
N LEU A 501 -10.54 2.71 28.02
CA LEU A 501 -10.89 3.12 26.66
C LEU A 501 -10.93 1.93 25.68
N ARG A 502 -11.85 1.97 24.73
CA ARG A 502 -11.89 1.05 23.56
C ARG A 502 -11.28 1.66 22.30
N ALA A 503 -11.37 2.98 22.16
CA ALA A 503 -10.74 3.71 21.07
C ALA A 503 -10.22 5.07 21.54
N VAL A 504 -9.28 5.61 20.79
CA VAL A 504 -8.75 6.97 20.97
C VAL A 504 -8.99 7.82 19.72
N ASP A 505 -9.15 9.13 19.89
CA ASP A 505 -9.37 10.06 18.78
C ASP A 505 -8.60 11.39 18.90
N ALA A 506 -8.92 12.33 18.00
CA ALA A 506 -8.27 13.61 17.82
C ALA A 506 -8.50 14.67 18.92
N GLY A 507 -9.47 14.46 19.82
CA GLY A 507 -9.86 15.47 20.81
C GLY A 507 -11.05 16.33 20.36
N PHE A 508 -12.25 15.95 20.80
CA PHE A 508 -13.53 16.63 20.50
C PHE A 508 -14.12 17.34 21.74
N ASP A 509 -13.30 17.67 22.74
CA ASP A 509 -13.75 18.29 24.01
C ASP A 509 -14.57 19.57 23.78
N SER A 510 -14.12 20.47 22.91
CA SER A 510 -14.85 21.71 22.61
C SER A 510 -16.13 21.50 21.82
N VAL A 511 -16.18 20.45 21.00
CA VAL A 511 -17.38 20.06 20.24
C VAL A 511 -18.43 19.55 21.21
N ILE A 512 -18.07 18.65 22.13
CA ILE A 512 -18.98 18.11 23.15
C ILE A 512 -19.41 19.22 24.13
N ALA A 513 -18.50 20.11 24.52
CA ALA A 513 -18.83 21.27 25.33
C ALA A 513 -19.86 22.19 24.63
N ALA A 514 -19.72 22.38 23.31
CA ALA A 514 -20.69 23.13 22.51
C ALA A 514 -22.06 22.43 22.43
N ILE A 515 -22.09 21.11 22.23
CA ILE A 515 -23.33 20.30 22.21
C ILE A 515 -24.07 20.43 23.55
N ASN A 516 -23.37 20.22 24.67
CA ASN A 516 -23.95 20.36 26.00
C ASN A 516 -24.38 21.81 26.28
N GLY A 517 -23.60 22.80 25.85
CA GLY A 517 -23.94 24.22 25.95
C GLY A 517 -25.21 24.59 25.17
N SER A 518 -25.45 23.91 24.05
CA SER A 518 -26.67 24.00 23.23
C SER A 518 -27.84 23.18 23.76
N ARG A 519 -27.69 22.48 24.91
CA ARG A 519 -28.72 21.65 25.56
C ARG A 519 -29.22 20.49 24.70
N ILE A 520 -28.32 19.87 23.94
CA ILE A 520 -28.65 18.61 23.26
C ILE A 520 -28.24 17.45 24.15
N ASP A 521 -29.24 16.71 24.63
CA ASP A 521 -29.06 15.66 25.63
C ASP A 521 -28.61 14.32 25.04
N SER A 522 -28.89 14.08 23.76
CA SER A 522 -28.54 12.85 23.04
C SER A 522 -27.41 13.08 22.04
N TRP A 523 -26.25 12.47 22.29
CA TRP A 523 -25.13 12.47 21.35
C TRP A 523 -24.27 11.21 21.47
N ALA A 524 -23.53 10.89 20.41
CA ALA A 524 -22.54 9.81 20.43
C ALA A 524 -21.36 10.07 19.48
N LEU A 525 -20.18 9.60 19.87
CA LEU A 525 -19.03 9.49 19.00
C LEU A 525 -19.06 8.12 18.32
N ILE A 526 -18.83 8.09 17.02
CA ILE A 526 -18.72 6.87 16.22
C ILE A 526 -17.36 6.88 15.55
N ARG A 527 -16.53 5.87 15.83
CA ARG A 527 -15.16 5.76 15.36
C ARG A 527 -14.97 4.50 14.54
N GLY A 528 -14.72 4.65 13.24
CA GLY A 528 -14.17 3.59 12.40
C GLY A 528 -12.70 3.39 12.73
N ILE A 529 -12.30 2.14 13.00
CA ILE A 529 -10.96 1.86 13.53
C ILE A 529 -9.99 1.74 12.38
N ALA A 530 -9.11 2.74 12.27
CA ALA A 530 -8.22 2.92 11.14
C ALA A 530 -6.76 2.57 11.46
N ASP A 531 -6.37 2.63 12.72
CA ASP A 531 -5.05 2.23 13.22
C ASP A 531 -5.14 1.67 14.65
N TYR A 532 -4.01 1.22 15.20
CA TYR A 532 -3.87 0.84 16.61
C TYR A 532 -3.14 1.89 17.46
N GLN A 533 -3.08 3.14 16.99
CA GLN A 533 -2.28 4.25 17.56
C GLN A 533 -3.12 5.50 17.86
N HIS A 534 -3.40 6.35 16.89
CA HIS A 534 -3.93 7.68 17.14
C HIS A 534 -5.28 7.96 16.46
N GLY A 535 -5.70 7.11 15.53
CA GLY A 535 -6.79 7.43 14.61
C GLY A 535 -6.46 8.58 13.67
N GLN A 536 -5.18 8.99 13.63
CA GLN A 536 -4.65 10.10 12.86
C GLN A 536 -3.18 9.79 12.56
N SER A 537 -2.84 9.67 11.29
CA SER A 537 -1.44 9.51 10.89
C SER A 537 -0.65 10.82 11.04
N ARG A 538 0.68 10.72 11.16
CA ARG A 538 1.64 11.79 11.52
C ARG A 538 1.60 13.10 10.71
N ALA A 539 0.90 13.12 9.59
CA ALA A 539 0.65 14.32 8.79
C ALA A 539 -0.74 14.26 8.13
N SER A 540 -1.71 13.59 8.76
CA SER A 540 -2.95 13.12 8.09
C SER A 540 -2.73 12.13 6.93
N ARG A 541 -1.47 11.78 6.64
CA ARG A 541 -1.05 10.77 5.66
C ARG A 541 -0.83 9.39 6.26
N MET A 542 -1.71 8.47 5.88
CA MET A 542 -1.63 6.99 5.92
C MET A 542 -2.62 6.33 6.89
N TRP A 543 -3.76 5.90 6.33
CA TRP A 543 -4.28 4.55 6.57
C TRP A 543 -3.17 3.53 6.32
N GLN A 544 -3.26 2.33 6.88
CA GLN A 544 -2.44 1.21 6.38
C GLN A 544 -2.52 1.17 4.86
N LYS A 545 -1.47 1.71 4.23
CA LYS A 545 -1.34 1.82 2.81
C LYS A 545 -1.00 0.41 2.39
N THR A 546 -2.00 -0.37 2.00
CA THR A 546 -1.72 -1.29 0.91
C THR A 546 -1.47 -0.35 -0.26
N ILE A 547 -0.22 0.06 -0.45
CA ILE A 547 0.21 0.56 -1.76
C ILE A 547 0.07 -0.68 -2.63
N ILE A 548 -1.12 -0.85 -3.21
CA ILE A 548 -1.19 -1.45 -4.53
C ILE A 548 -0.38 -0.45 -5.37
N PRO A 549 0.80 -0.83 -5.90
CA PRO A 549 1.50 0.03 -6.83
C PRO A 549 0.49 0.40 -7.91
N TRP A 550 0.30 1.72 -8.13
CA TRP A 550 -0.60 2.34 -9.11
C TRP A 550 -1.08 1.35 -10.18
N ARG A 551 -2.17 0.64 -9.90
CA ARG A 551 -2.84 -0.19 -10.90
C ARG A 551 -3.82 0.71 -11.61
N ASN A 552 -3.42 1.14 -12.81
CA ASN A 552 -4.24 1.88 -13.75
C ASN A 552 -5.64 1.24 -13.83
N THR A 553 -6.62 1.82 -13.11
CA THR A 553 -8.03 1.45 -13.25
C THR A 553 -8.85 2.71 -13.49
N VAL A 554 -8.62 3.34 -14.65
CA VAL A 554 -9.68 4.03 -15.38
C VAL A 554 -9.49 3.70 -16.85
N LEU A 555 -10.36 2.85 -17.37
CA LEU A 555 -10.59 2.73 -18.81
C LEU A 555 -12.11 2.67 -19.04
N ILE A 556 -12.76 3.81 -18.83
CA ILE A 556 -13.92 4.20 -19.62
C ILE A 556 -13.47 5.39 -20.46
N MET A 557 -13.59 5.21 -21.77
CA MET A 557 -13.11 6.11 -22.81
C MET A 557 -13.62 7.55 -22.62
N SER A 558 -12.72 8.44 -22.24
CA SER A 558 -12.57 9.76 -22.85
C SER A 558 -11.07 9.98 -23.00
N ILE A 559 -10.62 10.44 -24.17
CA ILE A 559 -9.22 10.66 -24.53
C ILE A 559 -8.47 11.26 -23.33
N ASP A 560 -7.64 10.45 -22.68
CA ASP A 560 -6.98 10.80 -21.45
C ASP A 560 -5.79 11.72 -21.77
N LEU A 561 -5.98 13.02 -21.55
CA LEU A 561 -4.97 14.08 -21.66
C LEU A 561 -4.21 14.24 -20.31
N THR A 562 -3.95 13.13 -19.61
CA THR A 562 -3.31 13.06 -18.28
C THR A 562 -1.83 13.44 -18.25
N SER A 563 -1.28 13.53 -17.03
CA SER A 563 0.14 13.75 -16.70
C SER A 563 1.11 12.95 -17.56
N LYS A 564 0.75 11.75 -18.04
CA LYS A 564 1.54 10.95 -19.00
C LYS A 564 1.77 11.67 -20.33
N PHE A 565 0.74 12.30 -20.90
CA PHE A 565 0.86 13.12 -22.12
C PHE A 565 1.78 14.32 -21.88
N PHE A 566 1.63 15.03 -20.76
CA PHE A 566 2.49 16.18 -20.43
C PHE A 566 3.93 15.77 -20.07
N LYS A 567 4.12 14.62 -19.42
CA LYS A 567 5.44 14.03 -19.12
C LYS A 567 6.17 13.65 -20.40
N LEU A 568 5.47 13.00 -21.34
CA LEU A 568 6.00 12.70 -22.68
C LEU A 568 6.25 13.96 -23.49
N LEU A 569 5.35 14.94 -23.45
CA LEU A 569 5.55 16.23 -24.13
C LEU A 569 6.78 16.95 -23.57
N ARG A 570 7.01 16.90 -22.25
CA ARG A 570 8.21 17.44 -21.61
C ARG A 570 9.47 16.68 -22.02
N HIS A 571 9.43 15.35 -22.04
CA HIS A 571 10.51 14.49 -22.52
C HIS A 571 10.89 14.86 -23.96
N PHE A 572 9.93 14.84 -24.88
CA PHE A 572 10.18 15.21 -26.28
C PHE A 572 10.64 16.66 -26.47
N ARG A 573 10.24 17.59 -25.59
CA ARG A 573 10.72 18.99 -25.62
C ARG A 573 12.16 19.16 -25.14
N GLN A 574 12.66 18.24 -24.30
CA GLN A 574 14.06 18.23 -23.88
C GLN A 574 14.97 17.66 -24.97
N GLU A 575 14.41 16.87 -25.88
CA GLU A 575 15.12 16.24 -27.00
C GLU A 575 15.14 17.12 -28.27
N ASN A 576 16.28 17.13 -28.95
CA ASN A 576 16.36 17.69 -30.30
C ASN A 576 16.00 16.62 -31.35
N LEU A 577 14.70 16.43 -31.57
CA LEU A 577 14.18 15.36 -32.43
C LEU A 577 14.57 15.46 -33.90
N LYS A 578 14.89 16.67 -34.38
CA LYS A 578 15.44 16.86 -35.72
C LYS A 578 16.83 16.23 -35.83
N THR A 579 17.73 16.59 -34.90
CA THR A 579 19.08 16.03 -34.84
C THR A 579 19.04 14.53 -34.55
N PHE A 580 18.12 14.08 -33.69
CA PHE A 580 17.89 12.66 -33.45
C PHE A 580 17.61 11.88 -34.74
N ALA A 581 16.67 12.37 -35.57
CA ALA A 581 16.29 11.69 -36.81
C ALA A 581 17.40 11.71 -37.87
N GLU A 582 18.15 12.82 -37.97
CA GLU A 582 19.30 12.93 -38.88
C GLU A 582 20.45 12.02 -38.45
N GLU A 583 20.70 11.90 -37.15
CA GLU A 583 21.70 11.00 -36.59
C GLU A 583 21.29 9.54 -36.75
N HIS A 584 20.00 9.22 -36.54
CA HIS A 584 19.45 7.89 -36.78
C HIS A 584 19.65 7.45 -38.25
N ASP A 585 19.45 8.36 -39.22
CA ASP A 585 19.74 8.10 -40.64
C ASP A 585 21.21 7.78 -40.92
N ARG A 586 22.12 8.45 -40.21
CA ARG A 586 23.56 8.25 -40.34
C ARG A 586 23.95 6.90 -39.74
N LEU A 587 23.56 6.66 -38.49
CA LEU A 587 23.86 5.44 -37.74
C LEU A 587 23.27 4.20 -38.43
N TYR A 588 22.04 4.25 -38.94
CA TYR A 588 21.44 3.11 -39.64
C TYR A 588 22.16 2.78 -40.96
N ARG A 589 22.66 3.79 -41.69
CA ARG A 589 23.47 3.56 -42.89
C ARG A 589 24.83 2.94 -42.56
N GLU A 590 25.44 3.39 -41.48
CA GLU A 590 26.70 2.83 -40.99
C GLU A 590 26.52 1.40 -40.47
N ALA A 591 25.44 1.14 -39.74
CA ALA A 591 25.08 -0.19 -39.25
C ALA A 591 24.95 -1.18 -40.40
N LYS A 592 24.23 -0.82 -41.46
CA LYS A 592 24.07 -1.65 -42.65
C LYS A 592 25.39 -1.92 -43.39
N ALA A 593 26.35 -1.00 -43.32
CA ALA A 593 27.66 -1.16 -43.97
C ALA A 593 28.61 -2.05 -43.16
N LYS A 594 28.47 -2.06 -41.83
CA LYS A 594 29.35 -2.80 -40.90
C LYS A 594 28.74 -4.09 -40.36
N SER A 595 27.45 -4.33 -40.60
CA SER A 595 26.67 -5.40 -39.96
C SER A 595 26.69 -5.31 -38.43
N ASP A 596 26.63 -4.09 -37.91
CA ASP A 596 26.60 -3.80 -36.47
C ASP A 596 25.53 -2.74 -36.18
N TYR A 597 24.41 -3.21 -35.62
CA TYR A 597 23.22 -2.42 -35.33
C TYR A 597 23.17 -1.90 -33.89
N SER A 598 24.20 -2.19 -33.07
CA SER A 598 24.22 -1.88 -31.64
C SER A 598 24.07 -0.38 -31.39
N MET A 599 24.85 0.45 -32.07
CA MET A 599 24.84 1.90 -31.91
C MET A 599 23.51 2.55 -32.33
N VAL A 600 22.89 2.10 -33.43
CA VAL A 600 21.60 2.64 -33.88
C VAL A 600 20.45 2.17 -32.99
N THR A 601 20.54 0.95 -32.45
CA THR A 601 19.57 0.42 -31.48
C THR A 601 19.65 1.21 -30.16
N MET A 602 20.86 1.43 -29.62
CA MET A 602 21.08 2.25 -28.43
C MET A 602 20.55 3.68 -28.64
N HIS A 603 20.82 4.27 -29.81
CA HIS A 603 20.29 5.58 -30.17
C HIS A 603 18.75 5.59 -30.18
N TYR A 604 18.10 4.60 -30.79
CA TYR A 604 16.64 4.46 -30.77
C TYR A 604 16.08 4.41 -29.33
N TYR A 605 16.65 3.57 -28.48
CA TYR A 605 16.20 3.40 -27.09
C TYR A 605 16.48 4.61 -26.20
N SER A 606 17.47 5.46 -26.53
CA SER A 606 17.75 6.68 -25.75
C SER A 606 16.53 7.61 -25.64
N VAL A 607 15.64 7.62 -26.64
CA VAL A 607 14.40 8.39 -26.64
C VAL A 607 13.19 7.51 -26.36
N MET A 608 13.16 6.29 -26.88
CA MET A 608 11.98 5.42 -26.82
C MET A 608 11.78 4.72 -25.48
N SER A 609 12.82 4.58 -24.65
CA SER A 609 12.67 3.93 -23.33
C SER A 609 11.62 4.61 -22.46
N THR A 610 11.59 5.96 -22.41
CA THR A 610 10.54 6.70 -21.68
C THR A 610 9.13 6.43 -22.25
N VAL A 611 9.00 6.26 -23.57
CA VAL A 611 7.70 5.93 -24.20
C VAL A 611 7.29 4.51 -23.80
N ILE A 612 8.24 3.59 -23.75
CA ILE A 612 8.05 2.19 -23.37
C ILE A 612 7.68 2.07 -21.89
N ASP A 613 8.34 2.82 -20.99
CA ASP A 613 8.03 2.84 -19.57
C ASP A 613 6.61 3.36 -19.31
N GLU A 614 6.24 4.48 -19.94
CA GLU A 614 4.94 5.13 -19.70
C GLU A 614 3.74 4.38 -20.30
N TYR A 615 3.91 3.78 -21.49
CA TYR A 615 2.81 3.11 -22.21
C TYR A 615 2.83 1.58 -22.11
N PHE A 616 3.99 0.96 -21.93
CA PHE A 616 4.17 -0.50 -21.93
C PHE A 616 4.72 -1.03 -20.61
N ASN A 617 4.71 -0.22 -19.54
CA ASN A 617 5.11 -0.60 -18.18
C ASN A 617 6.52 -1.20 -18.12
N GLY A 618 7.44 -0.66 -18.94
CA GLY A 618 8.84 -1.08 -19.00
C GLY A 618 9.10 -2.38 -19.77
N SER A 619 8.13 -2.92 -20.51
CA SER A 619 8.30 -4.12 -21.34
C SER A 619 7.75 -3.92 -22.75
N PHE A 620 8.63 -3.79 -23.75
CA PHE A 620 8.23 -3.68 -25.16
C PHE A 620 7.99 -5.06 -25.80
N HIS A 621 7.07 -5.82 -25.20
CA HIS A 621 6.65 -7.15 -25.66
C HIS A 621 5.19 -7.11 -26.09
N PHE A 622 4.84 -7.91 -27.09
CA PHE A 622 3.47 -8.02 -27.56
C PHE A 622 2.95 -9.41 -27.28
N ALA A 623 1.74 -9.48 -26.74
CA ALA A 623 1.07 -10.72 -26.42
C ALA A 623 -0.42 -10.58 -26.77
N PRO A 624 -1.02 -11.60 -27.39
CA PRO A 624 -2.44 -11.57 -27.67
C PRO A 624 -3.24 -11.81 -26.38
N PRO A 625 -4.25 -10.98 -26.07
CA PRO A 625 -5.07 -11.17 -24.88
C PRO A 625 -6.02 -12.35 -25.05
N ARG A 626 -6.39 -13.00 -23.94
CA ARG A 626 -7.40 -14.06 -23.94
C ARG A 626 -8.82 -13.52 -24.07
N TYR A 627 -9.05 -12.32 -23.53
CA TYR A 627 -10.34 -11.62 -23.58
C TYR A 627 -10.14 -10.15 -23.98
N GLU A 628 -11.08 -9.57 -24.74
CA GLU A 628 -10.94 -8.19 -25.26
C GLU A 628 -10.78 -7.11 -24.17
N GLN A 629 -11.29 -7.37 -22.97
CA GLN A 629 -11.25 -6.44 -21.83
C GLN A 629 -9.99 -6.61 -20.95
N GLN A 630 -9.10 -7.55 -21.30
CA GLN A 630 -7.90 -7.83 -20.54
C GLN A 630 -6.87 -6.70 -20.73
N THR A 631 -6.28 -6.24 -19.63
CA THR A 631 -5.23 -5.21 -19.68
C THR A 631 -3.94 -5.77 -20.29
N LEU A 632 -3.11 -4.91 -20.87
CA LEU A 632 -1.80 -5.31 -21.40
C LEU A 632 -0.91 -5.92 -20.29
N GLU A 633 -0.93 -5.35 -19.08
CA GLU A 633 -0.18 -5.86 -17.92
C GLU A 633 -0.58 -7.31 -17.58
N ASN A 634 -1.87 -7.59 -17.48
CA ASN A 634 -2.35 -8.96 -17.19
C ASN A 634 -2.03 -9.91 -18.34
N THR A 635 -2.14 -9.45 -19.59
CA THR A 635 -1.79 -10.26 -20.77
C THR A 635 -0.30 -10.62 -20.79
N LEU A 636 0.59 -9.67 -20.45
CA LEU A 636 2.03 -9.93 -20.34
C LEU A 636 2.36 -10.84 -19.17
N LYS A 637 1.70 -10.67 -18.01
CA LYS A 637 1.88 -11.57 -16.87
C LYS A 637 1.48 -13.01 -17.21
N GLU A 638 0.36 -13.22 -17.90
CA GLU A 638 -0.03 -14.55 -18.37
C GLU A 638 0.98 -15.14 -19.36
N LEU A 639 1.57 -14.32 -20.25
CA LEU A 639 2.67 -14.75 -21.11
C LEU A 639 3.89 -15.20 -20.26
N HIS A 640 4.28 -14.41 -19.24
CA HIS A 640 5.40 -14.74 -18.37
C HIS A 640 5.15 -16.06 -17.61
N GLU A 641 3.96 -16.22 -17.01
CA GLU A 641 3.56 -17.47 -16.36
C GLU A 641 3.59 -18.65 -17.33
N ARG A 642 3.12 -18.47 -18.58
CA ARG A 642 3.19 -19.49 -19.63
C ARG A 642 4.63 -19.87 -19.99
N ILE A 643 5.54 -18.90 -20.07
CA ILE A 643 6.98 -19.15 -20.26
C ILE A 643 7.52 -20.01 -19.10
N GLY A 644 7.20 -19.65 -17.86
CA GLY A 644 7.59 -20.44 -16.68
C GLY A 644 7.08 -21.88 -16.71
N HIS A 645 5.83 -22.09 -17.16
CA HIS A 645 5.27 -23.42 -17.34
C HIS A 645 5.96 -24.23 -18.44
N CYS A 646 6.21 -23.64 -19.62
CA CYS A 646 6.90 -24.31 -20.72
C CYS A 646 8.33 -24.74 -20.34
N LEU A 647 9.04 -23.92 -19.56
CA LEU A 647 10.38 -24.21 -19.04
C LEU A 647 10.37 -25.09 -17.78
N GLN A 648 9.18 -25.41 -17.26
CA GLN A 648 8.99 -26.20 -16.05
C GLN A 648 9.73 -25.60 -14.84
N LEU A 649 9.68 -24.28 -14.69
CA LEU A 649 10.33 -23.57 -13.59
C LEU A 649 9.73 -23.99 -12.25
N THR A 650 10.63 -24.35 -11.33
CA THR A 650 10.33 -24.84 -9.99
C THR A 650 11.49 -24.49 -9.08
N GLU A 651 11.29 -24.62 -7.77
CA GLU A 651 12.28 -24.28 -6.77
C GLU A 651 13.65 -24.91 -7.05
N GLY A 652 14.71 -24.08 -7.00
CA GLY A 652 16.09 -24.51 -7.16
C GLY A 652 16.58 -24.70 -8.61
N LYS A 653 15.69 -24.79 -9.61
CA LYS A 653 16.09 -24.83 -11.02
C LYS A 653 16.81 -23.55 -11.42
N LYS A 654 17.81 -23.65 -12.29
CA LYS A 654 18.61 -22.51 -12.77
C LYS A 654 18.17 -22.13 -14.17
N CYS A 655 17.73 -20.88 -14.33
CA CYS A 655 17.25 -20.35 -15.60
C CYS A 655 18.00 -19.08 -16.01
N VAL A 656 18.31 -18.93 -17.30
CA VAL A 656 18.89 -17.70 -17.85
C VAL A 656 17.87 -16.90 -18.66
N ASP A 657 17.79 -15.60 -18.40
CA ASP A 657 17.06 -14.63 -19.23
C ASP A 657 18.05 -13.88 -20.13
N ILE A 658 17.98 -14.13 -21.44
CA ILE A 658 18.86 -13.54 -22.45
C ILE A 658 18.19 -12.26 -22.98
N GLY A 659 18.72 -11.11 -22.58
CA GLY A 659 18.12 -9.81 -22.86
C GLY A 659 17.11 -9.40 -21.80
N CYS A 660 17.45 -9.58 -20.54
CA CYS A 660 16.54 -9.41 -19.40
C CYS A 660 16.09 -7.96 -19.15
N GLY A 661 16.73 -6.96 -19.76
CA GLY A 661 16.52 -5.55 -19.44
C GLY A 661 16.75 -5.29 -17.95
N ILE A 662 15.80 -4.59 -17.31
CA ILE A 662 15.77 -4.37 -15.85
C ILE A 662 15.18 -5.54 -15.04
N GLY A 663 14.95 -6.70 -15.66
CA GLY A 663 14.50 -7.94 -14.98
C GLY A 663 12.99 -8.07 -14.79
N GLY A 664 12.18 -7.49 -15.68
CA GLY A 664 10.71 -7.52 -15.56
C GLY A 664 10.09 -8.93 -15.60
N ILE A 665 10.55 -9.78 -16.53
CA ILE A 665 10.08 -11.17 -16.64
C ILE A 665 10.58 -11.98 -15.44
N MET A 666 11.83 -11.78 -15.05
CA MET A 666 12.42 -12.45 -13.89
C MET A 666 11.65 -12.15 -12.60
N HIS A 667 11.24 -10.89 -12.41
CA HIS A 667 10.37 -10.50 -11.30
C HIS A 667 9.07 -11.30 -11.28
N ASP A 668 8.39 -11.40 -12.43
CA ASP A 668 7.11 -12.12 -12.53
C ASP A 668 7.27 -13.63 -12.41
N LEU A 669 8.47 -14.17 -12.64
CA LEU A 669 8.80 -15.59 -12.48
C LEU A 669 9.44 -15.91 -11.12
N ALA A 670 9.78 -14.92 -10.31
CA ALA A 670 10.52 -15.13 -9.05
C ALA A 670 9.74 -16.01 -8.06
N PHE A 671 8.41 -15.97 -8.09
CA PHE A 671 7.53 -16.79 -7.24
C PHE A 671 7.70 -18.31 -7.46
N THR A 672 8.28 -18.72 -8.60
CA THR A 672 8.52 -20.14 -8.90
C THR A 672 9.61 -20.76 -8.03
N GLY A 673 10.41 -19.93 -7.34
CA GLY A 673 11.58 -20.36 -6.55
C GLY A 673 12.79 -20.76 -7.40
N ALA A 674 12.72 -20.63 -8.73
CA ALA A 674 13.87 -20.87 -9.60
C ALA A 674 14.94 -19.78 -9.38
N ASN A 675 16.20 -20.16 -9.54
CA ASN A 675 17.35 -19.25 -9.55
C ASN A 675 17.47 -18.63 -10.95
N LEU A 676 17.08 -17.36 -11.09
CA LEU A 676 17.03 -16.64 -12.34
C LEU A 676 18.26 -15.74 -12.50
N THR A 677 19.02 -15.96 -13.58
CA THR A 677 20.15 -15.12 -13.97
C THR A 677 19.80 -14.35 -15.24
N GLY A 678 19.72 -13.02 -15.15
CA GLY A 678 19.52 -12.15 -16.31
C GLY A 678 20.84 -11.69 -16.91
N VAL A 679 20.92 -11.64 -18.24
CA VAL A 679 22.05 -11.06 -18.97
C VAL A 679 21.56 -9.90 -19.84
N THR A 680 22.18 -8.74 -19.68
CA THR A 680 21.97 -7.55 -20.53
C THR A 680 23.31 -6.89 -20.87
N ILE A 681 23.40 -6.27 -22.04
CA ILE A 681 24.59 -5.52 -22.46
C ILE A 681 24.69 -4.14 -21.76
N ALA A 682 23.60 -3.68 -21.14
CA ALA A 682 23.49 -2.34 -20.58
C ALA A 682 23.76 -2.32 -19.06
N GLY A 683 24.96 -1.89 -18.64
CA GLY A 683 25.37 -1.88 -17.22
C GLY A 683 24.48 -1.02 -16.28
N ASN A 684 23.77 -0.02 -16.80
CA ASN A 684 22.80 0.75 -16.02
C ASN A 684 21.57 -0.10 -15.65
N GLU A 685 21.08 -0.96 -16.55
CA GLU A 685 19.95 -1.86 -16.28
C GLU A 685 20.30 -2.90 -15.21
N VAL A 686 21.56 -3.38 -15.20
CA VAL A 686 22.10 -4.27 -14.16
C VAL A 686 21.98 -3.64 -12.79
N THR A 687 22.37 -2.37 -12.65
CA THR A 687 22.31 -1.65 -11.38
C THR A 687 20.87 -1.46 -10.92
N ILE A 688 19.99 -1.02 -11.83
CA ILE A 688 18.57 -0.75 -11.54
C ILE A 688 17.83 -2.04 -11.16
N GLY A 689 17.98 -3.11 -11.94
CA GLY A 689 17.30 -4.37 -11.73
C GLY A 689 17.74 -5.08 -10.44
N ASN A 690 19.04 -5.14 -10.17
CA ASN A 690 19.54 -5.73 -8.93
C ASN A 690 19.12 -4.94 -7.69
N GLN A 691 19.11 -3.60 -7.74
CA GLN A 691 18.59 -2.78 -6.65
C GLN A 691 17.08 -3.03 -6.43
N ARG A 692 16.32 -3.21 -7.51
CA ARG A 692 14.89 -3.55 -7.44
C ARG A 692 14.67 -4.92 -6.79
N PHE A 693 15.43 -5.94 -7.18
CA PHE A 693 15.37 -7.26 -6.55
C PHE A 693 15.72 -7.20 -5.06
N GLN A 694 16.77 -6.46 -4.69
CA GLN A 694 17.17 -6.26 -3.30
C GLN A 694 16.08 -5.55 -2.47
N ASN A 695 15.48 -4.48 -3.01
CA ASN A 695 14.41 -3.75 -2.34
C ASN A 695 13.13 -4.58 -2.15
N GLN A 696 12.90 -5.55 -3.04
CA GLN A 696 11.75 -6.45 -2.99
C GLN A 696 12.04 -7.78 -2.27
N GLY A 697 13.28 -7.99 -1.81
CA GLY A 697 13.68 -9.23 -1.14
C GLY A 697 13.74 -10.46 -2.07
N LEU A 698 13.92 -10.26 -3.37
CA LEU A 698 14.02 -11.34 -4.36
C LEU A 698 15.48 -11.83 -4.45
N GLU A 699 15.86 -12.74 -3.57
CA GLU A 699 17.23 -13.27 -3.48
C GLU A 699 17.57 -14.28 -4.59
N ASN A 700 16.55 -14.85 -5.25
CA ASN A 700 16.70 -15.82 -6.32
C ASN A 700 16.86 -15.19 -7.72
N CYS A 701 16.99 -13.86 -7.81
CA CYS A 701 17.14 -13.14 -9.07
C CYS A 701 18.43 -12.31 -9.07
N ILE A 702 19.24 -12.43 -10.12
CA ILE A 702 20.44 -11.61 -10.30
C ILE A 702 20.63 -11.23 -11.77
N ILE A 703 21.01 -9.98 -12.03
CA ILE A 703 21.37 -9.51 -13.37
C ILE A 703 22.88 -9.32 -13.45
N VAL A 704 23.47 -9.72 -14.58
CA VAL A 704 24.88 -9.49 -14.91
C VAL A 704 25.03 -8.80 -16.26
N GLU A 705 26.09 -8.00 -16.41
CA GLU A 705 26.44 -7.37 -17.68
C GLU A 705 27.12 -8.40 -18.61
N GLY A 706 26.63 -8.54 -19.85
CA GLY A 706 27.21 -9.49 -20.80
C GLY A 706 26.67 -9.38 -22.23
N ASP A 707 27.48 -9.83 -23.19
CA ASP A 707 27.13 -9.96 -24.61
C ASP A 707 26.57 -11.37 -24.86
N PHE A 708 25.43 -11.47 -25.57
CA PHE A 708 24.81 -12.76 -25.89
C PHE A 708 25.71 -13.66 -26.76
N SER A 709 26.62 -13.07 -27.52
CA SER A 709 27.60 -13.80 -28.34
C SER A 709 28.74 -14.38 -27.50
N HIS A 710 28.91 -13.91 -26.26
CA HIS A 710 29.95 -14.34 -25.31
C HIS A 710 29.41 -14.21 -23.88
N LEU A 711 28.55 -15.13 -23.48
CA LEU A 711 27.86 -15.07 -22.19
C LEU A 711 28.88 -15.25 -21.05
N PRO A 712 28.90 -14.35 -20.04
CA PRO A 712 29.80 -14.43 -18.88
C PRO A 712 29.34 -15.48 -17.85
N LEU A 713 28.91 -16.64 -18.36
CA LEU A 713 28.26 -17.72 -17.61
C LEU A 713 29.03 -19.02 -17.82
N VAL A 714 28.93 -19.92 -16.85
CA VAL A 714 29.67 -21.19 -16.84
C VAL A 714 29.00 -22.22 -17.76
N ASP A 715 29.82 -23.03 -18.43
CA ASP A 715 29.38 -24.17 -19.26
C ASP A 715 28.54 -25.17 -18.45
N ASN A 716 27.52 -25.78 -19.09
CA ASN A 716 26.68 -26.84 -18.53
C ASN A 716 26.23 -26.57 -17.09
N HIS A 717 25.69 -25.37 -16.83
CA HIS A 717 25.31 -24.91 -15.49
C HIS A 717 23.82 -24.63 -15.33
N TYR A 718 23.08 -24.44 -16.42
CA TYR A 718 21.68 -24.02 -16.38
C TYR A 718 20.75 -25.12 -16.88
N ASP A 719 19.59 -25.24 -16.24
CA ASP A 719 18.53 -26.20 -16.61
C ASP A 719 17.72 -25.67 -17.79
N CYS A 720 17.58 -24.35 -17.87
CA CYS A 720 16.81 -23.69 -18.90
C CYS A 720 17.32 -22.28 -19.23
N ALA A 721 16.93 -21.78 -20.39
CA ALA A 721 17.15 -20.41 -20.82
C ALA A 721 15.96 -19.90 -21.63
N TYR A 722 15.74 -18.60 -21.65
CA TYR A 722 14.77 -17.99 -22.56
C TYR A 722 15.25 -16.68 -23.13
N ALA A 723 14.73 -16.34 -24.31
CA ALA A 723 14.96 -15.07 -24.99
C ALA A 723 13.60 -14.52 -25.45
N VAL A 724 13.16 -13.42 -24.83
CA VAL A 724 11.92 -12.73 -25.17
C VAL A 724 12.27 -11.43 -25.87
N TYR A 725 11.93 -11.31 -27.15
CA TYR A 725 12.15 -10.11 -27.95
C TYR A 725 13.62 -9.63 -27.97
N ALA A 726 14.56 -10.55 -27.77
CA ALA A 726 15.99 -10.22 -27.67
C ALA A 726 16.77 -10.57 -28.95
N LEU A 727 16.49 -11.72 -29.58
CA LEU A 727 17.28 -12.23 -30.69
C LEU A 727 17.11 -11.40 -31.97
N LYS A 728 15.99 -10.68 -32.14
CA LYS A 728 15.75 -9.78 -33.27
C LYS A 728 16.78 -8.64 -33.43
N TYR A 729 17.61 -8.39 -32.41
CA TYR A 729 18.69 -7.39 -32.48
C TYR A 729 20.04 -7.97 -32.95
N LEU A 730 20.13 -9.29 -33.11
CA LEU A 730 21.32 -9.97 -33.66
C LEU A 730 21.17 -10.11 -35.17
N GLU A 731 22.24 -9.85 -35.92
CA GLU A 731 22.25 -10.15 -37.36
C GLU A 731 22.62 -11.61 -37.63
N ASP A 732 23.54 -12.16 -36.83
CA ASP A 732 23.90 -13.58 -36.83
C ASP A 732 23.51 -14.23 -35.51
N LEU A 733 22.60 -15.20 -35.57
CA LEU A 733 22.13 -15.96 -34.42
C LEU A 733 23.15 -17.00 -33.93
N LYS A 734 24.12 -17.37 -34.77
CA LYS A 734 25.03 -18.48 -34.51
C LYS A 734 25.83 -18.33 -33.21
N PRO A 735 26.48 -17.19 -32.93
CA PRO A 735 27.25 -17.04 -31.69
C PRO A 735 26.35 -17.15 -30.45
N ALA A 736 25.19 -16.52 -30.47
CA ALA A 736 24.25 -16.58 -29.35
C ALA A 736 23.72 -18.00 -29.12
N LEU A 737 23.29 -18.71 -30.16
CA LEU A 737 22.77 -20.07 -30.03
C LEU A 737 23.87 -21.07 -29.64
N GLN A 738 25.11 -20.84 -30.04
CA GLN A 738 26.27 -21.60 -29.56
C GLN A 738 26.47 -21.41 -28.06
N GLU A 739 26.38 -20.16 -27.58
CA GLU A 739 26.49 -19.86 -26.15
C GLU A 739 25.32 -20.44 -25.34
N VAL A 740 24.09 -20.37 -25.86
CA VAL A 740 22.92 -21.03 -25.26
C VAL A 740 23.16 -22.53 -25.13
N ASN A 741 23.65 -23.19 -26.18
CA ASN A 741 24.02 -24.60 -26.09
C ASN A 741 25.11 -24.81 -25.02
N ARG A 742 26.17 -24.00 -25.00
CA ARG A 742 27.28 -24.13 -24.04
C ARG A 742 26.82 -24.08 -22.58
N ILE A 743 25.94 -23.14 -22.23
CA ILE A 743 25.53 -22.92 -20.83
C ILE A 743 24.50 -23.94 -20.32
N LEU A 744 23.72 -24.55 -21.21
CA LEU A 744 22.67 -25.50 -20.84
C LEU A 744 23.23 -26.89 -20.57
N HIS A 745 22.65 -27.63 -19.63
CA HIS A 745 22.92 -29.06 -19.49
C HIS A 745 22.30 -29.84 -20.67
N PRO A 746 22.82 -31.04 -20.99
CA PRO A 746 22.11 -31.97 -21.86
C PRO A 746 20.69 -32.24 -21.34
N GLY A 747 19.68 -32.12 -22.21
CA GLY A 747 18.26 -32.18 -21.86
C GLY A 747 17.65 -30.85 -21.41
N GLY A 748 18.45 -29.79 -21.24
CA GLY A 748 18.00 -28.45 -20.85
C GLY A 748 17.11 -27.79 -21.91
N LEU A 749 16.24 -26.89 -21.46
CA LEU A 749 15.20 -26.26 -22.29
C LEU A 749 15.59 -24.84 -22.70
N PHE A 750 15.32 -24.48 -23.96
CA PHE A 750 15.50 -23.12 -24.45
C PHE A 750 14.21 -22.60 -25.08
N LEU A 751 13.69 -21.47 -24.61
CA LEU A 751 12.47 -20.85 -25.13
C LEU A 751 12.77 -19.56 -25.89
N VAL A 752 12.22 -19.41 -27.09
CA VAL A 752 12.26 -18.17 -27.88
C VAL A 752 10.85 -17.65 -28.09
N TYR A 753 10.64 -16.38 -27.77
CA TYR A 753 9.42 -15.64 -28.09
C TYR A 753 9.81 -14.28 -28.68
N ASP A 754 9.74 -14.13 -30.01
CA ASP A 754 10.29 -12.96 -30.72
C ASP A 754 9.40 -12.53 -31.90
N LEU A 755 9.79 -11.43 -32.56
CA LEU A 755 9.10 -10.88 -33.73
C LEU A 755 9.67 -11.48 -35.02
N LEU A 756 8.92 -12.39 -35.64
CA LEU A 756 9.41 -13.28 -36.70
C LEU A 756 8.71 -13.07 -38.04
N LYS A 757 9.47 -13.14 -39.13
CA LYS A 757 8.90 -13.27 -40.48
C LYS A 757 8.27 -14.67 -40.62
N THR A 758 7.02 -14.69 -41.06
CA THR A 758 6.28 -15.95 -41.29
C THR A 758 6.54 -16.48 -42.70
N ASP A 759 6.03 -17.69 -42.97
CA ASP A 759 6.05 -18.29 -44.30
C ASP A 759 5.26 -17.52 -45.37
N LYS A 760 4.38 -16.59 -44.96
CA LYS A 760 3.66 -15.71 -45.90
C LYS A 760 4.51 -14.55 -46.40
N TYR A 761 5.64 -14.26 -45.74
CA TYR A 761 6.55 -13.23 -46.21
C TYR A 761 7.18 -13.66 -47.54
N GLN A 762 7.15 -12.76 -48.52
CA GLN A 762 7.66 -13.00 -49.86
C GLN A 762 8.69 -11.94 -50.19
N SER A 763 9.94 -12.36 -50.33
CA SER A 763 11.04 -11.45 -50.72
C SER A 763 10.86 -10.87 -52.12
N SER A 764 10.02 -11.46 -52.97
CA SER A 764 9.67 -10.90 -54.29
C SER A 764 8.68 -9.73 -54.22
N SER A 765 7.90 -9.60 -53.14
CA SER A 765 6.89 -8.55 -52.98
C SER A 765 7.51 -7.26 -52.47
N GLU A 766 7.51 -6.21 -53.30
CA GLU A 766 7.99 -4.88 -52.90
C GLU A 766 7.18 -4.29 -51.75
N LYS A 767 5.89 -4.63 -51.65
CA LYS A 767 5.03 -4.22 -50.53
C LYS A 767 5.49 -4.87 -49.22
N HIS A 768 5.79 -6.18 -49.22
CA HIS A 768 6.25 -6.88 -48.01
C HIS A 768 7.62 -6.36 -47.58
N LYS A 769 8.54 -6.21 -48.53
CA LYS A 769 9.86 -5.61 -48.29
C LYS A 769 9.76 -4.22 -47.68
N ALA A 770 8.89 -3.36 -48.21
CA ALA A 770 8.75 -1.99 -47.73
C ALA A 770 8.26 -1.94 -46.27
N ILE A 771 7.22 -2.70 -45.93
CA ILE A 771 6.68 -2.73 -44.56
C ILE A 771 7.75 -3.20 -43.56
N ILE A 772 8.42 -4.31 -43.86
CA ILE A 772 9.45 -4.88 -42.98
C ILE A 772 10.67 -3.96 -42.88
N LYS A 773 11.19 -3.44 -44.00
CA LYS A 773 12.34 -2.51 -43.98
C LYS A 773 12.04 -1.22 -43.24
N ASN A 774 10.81 -0.70 -43.33
CA ASN A 774 10.43 0.50 -42.59
C ASN A 774 10.39 0.23 -41.09
N LEU A 775 9.97 -0.98 -40.68
CA LEU A 775 10.00 -1.41 -39.28
C LEU A 775 11.44 -1.60 -38.78
N GLU A 776 12.29 -2.29 -39.57
CA GLU A 776 13.73 -2.47 -39.28
C GLU A 776 14.42 -1.11 -39.11
N TYR A 777 14.21 -0.18 -40.04
CA TYR A 777 14.74 1.17 -39.97
C TYR A 777 14.23 1.95 -38.76
N ALA A 778 12.93 1.93 -38.49
CA ALA A 778 12.35 2.69 -37.39
C ALA A 778 12.91 2.25 -36.03
N CYS A 779 13.00 0.94 -35.78
CA CYS A 779 13.50 0.41 -34.50
C CYS A 779 15.02 0.21 -34.46
N GLY A 780 15.75 0.56 -35.52
CA GLY A 780 17.20 0.35 -35.60
C GLY A 780 17.62 -1.12 -35.64
N MET A 781 16.77 -2.03 -36.12
CA MET A 781 16.99 -3.47 -36.09
C MET A 781 17.76 -3.96 -37.32
N PRO A 782 18.55 -5.06 -37.20
CA PRO A 782 19.00 -5.83 -38.35
C PRO A 782 17.80 -6.48 -39.08
N PRO A 783 18.03 -7.13 -40.23
CA PRO A 783 16.99 -7.86 -40.93
C PRO A 783 16.32 -8.90 -40.02
N LEU A 784 15.00 -8.78 -39.77
CA LEU A 784 14.29 -9.66 -38.83
C LEU A 784 14.43 -11.12 -39.25
N HIS A 785 14.65 -12.05 -38.31
CA HIS A 785 14.75 -13.47 -38.66
C HIS A 785 13.42 -14.07 -39.07
N SER A 786 13.49 -15.12 -39.89
CA SER A 786 12.32 -15.99 -40.11
C SER A 786 12.26 -17.10 -39.06
N LYS A 787 11.06 -17.62 -38.80
CA LYS A 787 10.87 -18.80 -37.95
C LYS A 787 11.77 -19.97 -38.39
N LYS A 788 11.83 -20.23 -39.70
CA LYS A 788 12.64 -21.31 -40.29
C LYS A 788 14.12 -21.12 -40.03
N GLU A 789 14.60 -19.90 -40.09
CA GLU A 789 16.00 -19.54 -39.86
C GLU A 789 16.40 -19.80 -38.40
N ILE A 790 15.59 -19.37 -37.42
CA ILE A 790 15.81 -19.68 -36.00
C ILE A 790 15.86 -21.20 -35.78
N ILE A 791 14.86 -21.94 -36.25
CA ILE A 791 14.79 -23.41 -36.07
C ILE A 791 16.00 -24.09 -36.72
N SER A 792 16.35 -23.70 -37.95
CA SER A 792 17.47 -24.31 -38.68
C SER A 792 18.82 -24.01 -38.03
N THR A 793 19.00 -22.82 -37.47
CA THR A 793 20.25 -22.41 -36.81
C THR A 793 20.37 -23.04 -35.43
N ALA A 794 19.28 -23.11 -34.65
CA ALA A 794 19.24 -23.82 -33.37
C ALA A 794 19.63 -25.30 -33.55
N LYS A 795 19.12 -25.94 -34.62
CA LYS A 795 19.45 -27.33 -34.95
C LYS A 795 20.94 -27.56 -35.25
N ILE A 796 21.68 -26.56 -35.77
CA ILE A 796 23.13 -26.66 -35.99
C ILE A 796 23.88 -26.81 -34.66
N TYR A 797 23.34 -26.24 -33.58
CA TYR A 797 23.91 -26.25 -32.23
C TYR A 797 23.17 -27.20 -31.29
N ASP A 798 22.71 -28.34 -31.81
CA ASP A 798 22.06 -29.43 -31.04
C ASP A 798 20.86 -28.99 -30.18
N LEU A 799 20.20 -27.88 -30.53
CA LEU A 799 18.93 -27.43 -29.95
C LEU A 799 17.78 -27.86 -30.87
N GLU A 800 17.07 -28.92 -30.50
CA GLU A 800 15.97 -29.48 -31.29
C GLU A 800 14.63 -28.90 -30.85
N LEU A 801 13.80 -28.46 -31.81
CA LEU A 801 12.47 -27.94 -31.52
C LEU A 801 11.55 -29.07 -31.07
N ILE A 802 11.04 -28.99 -29.84
CA ILE A 802 10.13 -29.99 -29.26
C ILE A 802 8.67 -29.52 -29.26
N GLU A 803 8.44 -28.20 -29.16
CA GLU A 803 7.10 -27.62 -29.15
C GLU A 803 7.10 -26.26 -29.87
N ASN A 804 6.02 -25.98 -30.60
CA ASN A 804 5.77 -24.65 -31.18
C ASN A 804 4.30 -24.29 -31.00
N THR A 805 4.06 -23.21 -30.26
CA THR A 805 2.72 -22.76 -29.87
C THR A 805 2.47 -21.37 -30.44
N ASP A 806 1.34 -21.19 -31.13
CA ASP A 806 0.92 -19.93 -31.76
C ASP A 806 -0.20 -19.31 -30.91
N LEU A 807 0.14 -18.31 -30.10
CA LEU A 807 -0.81 -17.72 -29.15
C LEU A 807 -1.92 -16.93 -29.86
N ASP A 808 -1.71 -16.45 -31.09
CA ASP A 808 -2.79 -15.78 -31.85
C ASP A 808 -3.94 -16.75 -32.12
N ARG A 809 -3.60 -18.02 -32.42
CA ARG A 809 -4.59 -19.08 -32.65
C ARG A 809 -5.20 -19.59 -31.36
N GLU A 810 -4.42 -19.70 -30.29
CA GLU A 810 -4.90 -20.21 -28.99
C GLU A 810 -5.89 -19.23 -28.35
N THR A 811 -5.58 -17.94 -28.38
CA THR A 811 -6.41 -16.89 -27.77
C THR A 811 -7.54 -16.39 -28.68
N GLY A 812 -7.39 -16.55 -30.00
CA GLY A 812 -8.29 -15.99 -31.01
C GLY A 812 -8.08 -14.49 -31.28
N ASN A 813 -7.11 -13.85 -30.62
CA ASN A 813 -6.77 -12.44 -30.79
C ASN A 813 -5.36 -12.29 -31.38
N PRO A 814 -5.07 -11.23 -32.16
CA PRO A 814 -3.74 -11.02 -32.72
C PRO A 814 -2.74 -10.41 -31.70
N TYR A 815 -1.45 -10.70 -31.82
CA TYR A 815 -0.41 -10.08 -30.97
C TYR A 815 -0.39 -8.55 -31.01
N TYR A 816 -0.80 -7.95 -32.14
CA TYR A 816 -0.92 -6.51 -32.32
C TYR A 816 -2.24 -5.93 -31.77
N PHE A 817 -3.03 -6.71 -31.05
CA PHE A 817 -4.31 -6.29 -30.46
C PHE A 817 -4.16 -5.05 -29.58
N CYS A 818 -3.07 -4.96 -28.81
CA CYS A 818 -2.71 -3.80 -27.98
C CYS A 818 -2.74 -2.46 -28.74
N PHE A 819 -2.57 -2.47 -30.07
CA PHE A 819 -2.73 -1.31 -30.92
C PHE A 819 -4.07 -1.26 -31.64
N SER A 820 -4.52 -2.40 -32.19
CA SER A 820 -5.65 -2.41 -33.11
C SER A 820 -7.03 -2.42 -32.44
N HIS A 821 -7.12 -2.69 -31.14
CA HIS A 821 -8.41 -2.75 -30.43
C HIS A 821 -9.12 -1.39 -30.39
N SER A 822 -8.36 -0.29 -30.39
CA SER A 822 -8.92 1.07 -30.34
C SER A 822 -8.92 1.69 -31.73
N SER A 823 -10.12 1.75 -32.35
CA SER A 823 -10.31 2.43 -33.63
C SER A 823 -9.96 3.92 -33.54
N LEU A 824 -10.19 4.53 -32.37
CA LEU A 824 -9.83 5.92 -32.10
C LEU A 824 -8.32 6.13 -32.06
N PHE A 825 -7.57 5.24 -31.39
CA PHE A 825 -6.11 5.29 -31.34
C PHE A 825 -5.50 5.15 -32.74
N MET A 826 -5.95 4.15 -33.50
CA MET A 826 -5.48 3.93 -34.88
C MET A 826 -5.79 5.13 -35.79
N TRP A 827 -6.94 5.78 -35.59
CA TRP A 827 -7.28 7.03 -36.29
C TRP A 827 -6.36 8.18 -35.85
N LEU A 828 -6.13 8.39 -34.54
CA LEU A 828 -5.27 9.46 -34.02
C LEU A 828 -3.84 9.39 -34.58
N ILE A 829 -3.25 8.19 -34.62
CA ILE A 829 -1.88 8.01 -35.11
C ILE A 829 -1.77 8.11 -36.64
N SER A 830 -2.84 7.80 -37.38
CA SER A 830 -2.82 7.73 -38.86
C SER A 830 -3.50 8.91 -39.56
N SER A 831 -4.16 9.80 -38.82
CA SER A 831 -4.94 10.91 -39.38
C SER A 831 -4.06 12.05 -39.90
N SER A 832 -4.31 12.45 -41.15
CA SER A 832 -3.69 13.62 -41.78
C SER A 832 -4.08 14.93 -41.10
N LEU A 833 -5.26 14.98 -40.45
CA LEU A 833 -5.68 16.13 -39.65
C LEU A 833 -4.79 16.31 -38.42
N VAL A 834 -4.45 15.22 -37.72
CA VAL A 834 -3.57 15.26 -36.55
C VAL A 834 -2.16 15.68 -36.96
N ASP A 835 -1.66 15.19 -38.10
CA ASP A 835 -0.38 15.64 -38.67
C ASP A 835 -0.38 17.13 -38.99
N TRP A 836 -1.48 17.66 -39.52
CA TRP A 836 -1.63 19.09 -39.78
C TRP A 836 -1.65 19.92 -38.50
N ILE A 837 -2.38 19.47 -37.46
CA ILE A 837 -2.40 20.10 -36.14
C ILE A 837 -0.99 20.12 -35.53
N ILE A 838 -0.25 19.02 -35.61
CA ILE A 838 1.12 18.92 -35.11
C ILE A 838 2.05 19.87 -35.88
N SER A 839 1.93 19.94 -37.20
CA SER A 839 2.71 20.86 -38.03
C SER A 839 2.50 22.32 -37.62
N ILE A 840 1.26 22.71 -37.33
CA ILE A 840 0.92 24.03 -36.80
C ILE A 840 1.53 24.23 -35.40
N ALA A 841 1.39 23.24 -34.52
CA ALA A 841 1.96 23.30 -33.17
C ALA A 841 3.50 23.39 -33.17
N GLU A 842 4.18 22.76 -34.13
CA GLU A 842 5.63 22.93 -34.35
C GLU A 842 5.97 24.35 -34.81
N ALA A 843 5.18 24.93 -35.72
CA ALA A 843 5.37 26.30 -36.21
C ALA A 843 5.20 27.36 -35.11
N PHE A 844 4.30 27.11 -34.15
CA PHE A 844 4.09 27.96 -32.97
C PHE A 844 4.99 27.60 -31.77
N HIS A 845 5.98 26.72 -31.94
CA HIS A 845 6.90 26.26 -30.88
C HIS A 845 6.20 25.59 -29.67
N ILE A 846 4.97 25.10 -29.85
CA ILE A 846 4.26 24.31 -28.86
C ILE A 846 4.79 22.87 -28.87
N MET A 847 5.10 22.33 -30.06
CA MET A 847 5.78 21.05 -30.23
C MET A 847 7.27 21.25 -30.57
N PRO A 848 8.16 20.33 -30.16
CA PRO A 848 9.58 20.41 -30.49
C PRO A 848 9.81 20.30 -32.00
N LYS A 849 10.83 20.98 -32.51
CA LYS A 849 11.15 20.94 -33.94
C LYS A 849 11.52 19.52 -34.38
N GLY A 850 10.84 19.01 -35.41
CA GLY A 850 11.10 17.67 -35.96
C GLY A 850 10.26 16.57 -35.32
N PHE A 851 9.36 16.90 -34.39
CA PHE A 851 8.38 16.00 -33.80
C PHE A 851 7.46 15.36 -34.85
N LEU A 852 7.02 16.08 -35.88
CA LEU A 852 6.16 15.50 -36.93
C LEU A 852 6.89 14.39 -37.69
N ARG A 853 8.15 14.62 -38.05
CA ARG A 853 9.01 13.61 -38.68
C ARG A 853 9.22 12.43 -37.74
N PHE A 854 9.50 12.70 -36.47
CA PHE A 854 9.69 11.69 -35.45
C PHE A 854 8.44 10.81 -35.27
N LYS A 855 7.25 11.43 -35.10
CA LYS A 855 5.96 10.74 -35.00
C LYS A 855 5.74 9.82 -36.20
N ARG A 856 5.93 10.32 -37.42
CA ARG A 856 5.65 9.57 -38.66
C ARG A 856 6.50 8.32 -38.81
N ILE A 857 7.74 8.36 -38.33
CA ILE A 857 8.69 7.26 -38.46
C ILE A 857 8.62 6.34 -37.24
N PHE A 858 8.90 6.87 -36.04
CA PHE A 858 9.22 6.09 -34.84
C PHE A 858 7.98 5.73 -33.99
N LEU A 859 6.90 6.51 -34.08
CA LEU A 859 5.66 6.26 -33.34
C LEU A 859 4.60 5.63 -34.25
N ALA A 860 3.93 6.46 -35.05
CA ALA A 860 2.86 6.04 -35.93
C ALA A 860 3.35 5.09 -37.03
N GLY A 861 4.58 5.30 -37.54
CA GLY A 861 5.19 4.44 -38.55
C GLY A 861 5.39 3.01 -38.04
N THR A 862 6.04 2.88 -36.88
CA THR A 862 6.27 1.58 -36.20
C THR A 862 4.96 0.83 -35.96
N VAL A 863 3.98 1.45 -35.30
CA VAL A 863 2.68 0.83 -34.99
C VAL A 863 1.96 0.41 -36.27
N ASN A 864 1.92 1.27 -37.28
CA ASN A 864 1.28 0.94 -38.54
C ASN A 864 1.97 -0.23 -39.24
N ASN A 865 3.30 -0.26 -39.30
CA ASN A 865 4.02 -1.37 -39.94
C ASN A 865 3.76 -2.70 -39.23
N ILE A 866 3.75 -2.72 -37.88
CA ILE A 866 3.44 -3.93 -37.09
C ILE A 866 2.01 -4.42 -37.37
N VAL A 867 1.01 -3.53 -37.26
CA VAL A 867 -0.40 -3.90 -37.48
C VAL A 867 -0.64 -4.34 -38.93
N HIS A 868 -0.06 -3.65 -39.92
CA HIS A 868 -0.22 -4.04 -41.33
C HIS A 868 0.50 -5.36 -41.65
N ALA A 869 1.71 -5.57 -41.12
CA ALA A 869 2.44 -6.82 -41.31
C ALA A 869 1.71 -8.00 -40.65
N GLY A 870 1.16 -7.80 -39.45
CA GLY A 870 0.33 -8.78 -38.75
C GLY A 870 -0.98 -9.07 -39.50
N LYS A 871 -1.69 -8.06 -40.02
CA LYS A 871 -2.91 -8.25 -40.84
C LYS A 871 -2.65 -9.00 -42.14
N LEU A 872 -1.50 -8.77 -42.78
CA LEU A 872 -1.05 -9.56 -43.94
C LEU A 872 -0.57 -10.96 -43.54
N GLY A 873 -0.35 -11.20 -42.24
CA GLY A 873 0.17 -12.43 -41.68
C GLY A 873 1.62 -12.70 -42.06
N ILE A 874 2.38 -11.69 -42.49
CA ILE A 874 3.80 -11.82 -42.90
C ILE A 874 4.77 -11.68 -41.73
N LEU A 875 4.26 -11.23 -40.58
CA LEU A 875 4.99 -11.04 -39.33
C LEU A 875 4.16 -11.60 -38.18
N SER A 876 4.78 -12.40 -37.31
CA SER A 876 4.18 -12.91 -36.07
C SER A 876 5.00 -12.44 -34.88
N GLY A 877 4.32 -12.11 -33.78
CA GLY A 877 4.94 -11.76 -32.51
C GLY A 877 4.42 -12.59 -31.34
N SER A 878 3.81 -13.75 -31.63
CA SER A 878 3.07 -14.61 -30.70
C SER A 878 3.44 -16.09 -30.76
N GLU A 879 4.53 -16.43 -31.45
CA GLU A 879 5.01 -17.82 -31.50
C GLU A 879 5.97 -18.09 -30.34
N ILE A 880 5.64 -19.09 -29.52
CA ILE A 880 6.54 -19.70 -28.55
C ILE A 880 7.25 -20.88 -29.23
N LEU A 881 8.57 -20.82 -29.32
CA LEU A 881 9.42 -21.90 -29.82
C LEU A 881 10.18 -22.51 -28.64
N LEU A 882 9.90 -23.77 -28.30
CA LEU A 882 10.57 -24.49 -27.24
C LEU A 882 11.53 -25.52 -27.84
N PHE A 883 12.80 -25.38 -27.49
CA PHE A 883 13.88 -26.24 -27.90
C PHE A 883 14.40 -27.06 -26.71
N GLN A 884 14.98 -28.22 -27.01
CA GLN A 884 15.70 -29.03 -26.05
C GLN A 884 17.13 -29.28 -26.54
N LYS A 885 18.11 -29.13 -25.65
CA LYS A 885 19.49 -29.51 -25.93
C LYS A 885 19.62 -31.03 -25.96
N ILE A 886 20.08 -31.60 -27.07
CA ILE A 886 20.16 -33.06 -27.25
C ILE A 886 21.48 -33.65 -26.74
N LYS A 887 22.59 -32.93 -26.88
CA LYS A 887 23.95 -33.40 -26.53
C LYS A 887 24.73 -32.36 -25.75
#